data_AF-A0A932Q6X5-F1
#
_entry.id   AF-A0A932Q6X5-F1
#
_cell.length_a   1.000
_cell.length_b   1.000
_cell.length_c   1.000
_cell.angle_alpha   90.00
_cell.angle_beta   90.00
_cell.angle_gamma   90.00
#
_symmetry.space_group_name_H-M   'P 1'
#
loop_
_entity.id
_entity.type
_entity.pdbx_description
1 polymer ?
#
loop_
_entity_poly.entity_id
_entity_poly.type
_entity_poly.pdbx_seq_one_letter_code
_entity_poly.pdbx_strand_id
1 'polypeptide(L)'
;MDFTRPLKPLSIALLLLSACAATAGTKPKVDYTPTRSRLLPDKSVELKEHWDQDVRFLYNRGEGAVHFQDELLELLSPANIAKTNGFQSPAKTRITLMTYEFRSQEVFDRIKALLKLGYNVRVVSDSSTFTLAQLPSQKQWKAWSQTQREYFLNRYDHDRDGQVSQEDLDHANEVPFVSNAFWNDLQELVKRNPKSLELIATPYEAVPANDSSLYTRLSHLKRNEIAVMQADGKWLPEVVMLSSANLTYGCLDCMIGQGKENLSHYVKGEDYTKARGSEGHIQFGAIIKGAEAIAAISGPTEEWIALYKQGKHFDSAHPKDKQLPRVVFDELGNRTTLQAFYSEGTLLQARAADDPVWAITSILSRPENELKVFYDAQFVFTHKNIARHLRHHLINGGIEAFGVFVDANFATAVYSALPDLLFAHKLQNALLVSPENALQKFAPVPDELHWTDNVFVFNGRQGVSGGNGDKLHSKVSYFEYLDGQKVRHYVVAWGSANKSTNAGKLNADGLFVLDSLDPNVGRQVRPFFEGLREEKRMQPYSQAYLEERLLELLKPSEEIFHRSAKGYFVDELAEALTQSVPRARLRQLLETMQAAGPVNANGSNFLALLEWYVDHGPIDRPFTWSDFHLALELTNPNLVPQEGLVTAAGRLWAGEKPGAKTIKAFDTTLTGMSRGAKAAEMKLAPELVEIMGQCEAVLTRLNFPIYKGGKKP
;
A
#
# COMPACT_ATOMS: atom_id res chain seq x y z
N MET A 1 -61.24 0.85 15.13
CA MET A 1 -60.95 1.81 16.21
C MET A 1 -60.59 1.02 17.46
N ASP A 2 -59.79 1.61 18.33
CA ASP A 2 -59.23 1.07 19.58
C ASP A 2 -58.50 -0.29 19.57
N PHE A 3 -57.17 -0.18 19.41
CA PHE A 3 -56.20 -1.12 19.98
C PHE A 3 -55.77 -0.62 21.37
N THR A 4 -56.08 -1.34 22.45
CA THR A 4 -55.35 -1.17 23.72
C THR A 4 -55.10 -2.51 24.44
N ARG A 5 -53.83 -2.75 24.81
CA ARG A 5 -53.23 -3.96 25.45
C ARG A 5 -53.00 -5.13 24.47
N PRO A 6 -51.77 -5.69 24.38
CA PRO A 6 -51.06 -6.38 25.47
C PRO A 6 -49.79 -5.59 25.93
N LEU A 7 -48.72 -6.07 26.58
CA LEU A 7 -48.11 -7.39 26.89
C LEU A 7 -47.60 -7.48 28.35
N LYS A 8 -46.92 -8.60 28.70
CA LYS A 8 -46.22 -8.85 29.97
C LYS A 8 -44.70 -8.65 29.82
N PRO A 9 -43.94 -8.30 30.88
CA PRO A 9 -42.48 -8.21 30.82
C PRO A 9 -41.81 -9.59 30.93
N LEU A 10 -41.36 -10.15 29.80
CA LEU A 10 -40.55 -11.38 29.75
C LEU A 10 -39.04 -11.08 29.54
N SER A 11 -38.59 -9.86 29.84
CA SER A 11 -37.28 -9.35 29.40
C SER A 11 -36.26 -9.10 30.53
N ILE A 12 -36.59 -9.45 31.78
CA ILE A 12 -35.73 -9.21 32.95
C ILE A 12 -35.10 -10.51 33.50
N ALA A 13 -35.67 -11.68 33.19
CA ALA A 13 -35.19 -12.97 33.70
C ALA A 13 -33.97 -13.55 32.97
N LEU A 14 -33.62 -13.05 31.77
CA LEU A 14 -32.50 -13.60 30.97
C LEU A 14 -31.14 -12.91 31.20
N LEU A 15 -31.11 -11.82 31.98
CA LEU A 15 -29.93 -10.97 32.17
C LEU A 15 -29.21 -11.18 33.52
N LEU A 16 -29.69 -12.11 34.36
CA LEU A 16 -29.17 -12.37 35.71
C LEU A 16 -28.67 -13.82 35.94
N LEU A 17 -28.56 -14.64 34.88
CA LEU A 17 -28.09 -16.04 34.95
C LEU A 17 -26.71 -16.29 34.33
N SER A 18 -25.95 -15.24 33.99
CA SER A 18 -24.56 -15.33 33.52
C SER A 18 -23.52 -15.21 34.65
N ALA A 19 -23.95 -15.05 35.91
CA ALA A 19 -23.08 -14.80 37.06
C ALA A 19 -23.08 -15.97 38.08
N CYS A 20 -22.78 -17.20 37.65
CA CYS A 20 -22.29 -18.30 38.51
C CYS A 20 -21.81 -19.51 37.67
N ALA A 21 -20.66 -19.40 37.01
CA ALA A 21 -19.96 -20.54 36.40
C ALA A 21 -18.44 -20.36 36.47
N ALA A 22 -17.91 -20.32 37.70
CA ALA A 22 -16.47 -20.42 37.93
C ALA A 22 -16.06 -21.90 37.95
N THR A 23 -15.74 -22.44 36.77
CA THR A 23 -15.08 -23.75 36.66
C THR A 23 -13.89 -23.69 35.70
N ALA A 24 -12.71 -23.96 36.25
CA ALA A 24 -11.53 -24.51 35.58
C ALA A 24 -11.12 -23.91 34.21
N GLY A 25 -10.18 -22.95 34.25
CA GLY A 25 -8.88 -23.17 33.61
C GLY A 25 -8.84 -23.37 32.08
N THR A 26 -9.70 -22.74 31.29
CA THR A 26 -9.35 -22.47 29.89
C THR A 26 -8.79 -21.05 29.79
N LYS A 27 -7.54 -20.91 29.32
CA LYS A 27 -7.02 -19.61 28.85
C LYS A 27 -8.07 -18.99 27.90
N PRO A 28 -8.29 -17.67 27.91
CA PRO A 28 -9.17 -17.07 26.92
C PRO A 28 -8.62 -17.40 25.53
N LYS A 29 -9.33 -18.28 24.79
CA LYS A 29 -9.17 -18.39 23.35
C LYS A 29 -9.62 -17.05 22.81
N VAL A 30 -8.65 -16.18 22.52
CA VAL A 30 -8.93 -14.90 21.87
C VAL A 30 -9.35 -15.26 20.45
N ASP A 31 -10.66 -15.28 20.23
CA ASP A 31 -11.21 -15.57 18.92
C ASP A 31 -10.96 -14.36 18.01
N TYR A 32 -9.90 -14.45 17.22
CA TYR A 32 -9.53 -13.45 16.22
C TYR A 32 -10.25 -13.70 14.88
N THR A 33 -11.23 -14.61 14.80
CA THR A 33 -11.95 -14.93 13.57
C THR A 33 -12.92 -13.79 13.21
N PRO A 34 -12.67 -12.99 12.15
CA PRO A 34 -13.69 -12.12 11.61
C PRO A 34 -14.82 -12.98 11.04
N THR A 35 -16.02 -12.44 11.01
CA THR A 35 -17.18 -13.09 10.39
C THR A 35 -16.82 -13.57 8.99
N ARG A 36 -16.85 -14.89 8.73
CA ARG A 36 -16.58 -15.46 7.40
C ARG A 36 -17.42 -14.73 6.36
N SER A 37 -16.78 -13.93 5.50
CA SER A 37 -17.45 -13.19 4.43
C SER A 37 -18.09 -14.17 3.45
N ARG A 38 -19.41 -14.29 3.47
CA ARG A 38 -20.16 -15.19 2.58
C ARG A 38 -20.40 -14.54 1.22
N LEU A 39 -19.38 -14.53 0.37
CA LEU A 39 -19.59 -14.40 -1.06
C LEU A 39 -19.85 -15.79 -1.68
N LEU A 40 -20.54 -15.79 -2.81
CA LEU A 40 -20.90 -17.02 -3.52
C LEU A 40 -19.64 -17.66 -4.13
N PRO A 41 -19.55 -19.00 -4.21
CA PRO A 41 -18.40 -19.65 -4.80
C PRO A 41 -18.27 -19.27 -6.28
N ASP A 42 -17.09 -18.76 -6.65
CA ASP A 42 -16.77 -18.43 -8.04
C ASP A 42 -16.87 -19.66 -8.95
N LYS A 43 -17.34 -19.43 -10.18
CA LYS A 43 -17.29 -20.46 -11.22
C LYS A 43 -15.86 -20.66 -11.66
N SER A 44 -15.41 -21.91 -11.68
CA SER A 44 -14.12 -22.27 -12.25
C SER A 44 -14.21 -22.67 -13.72
N VAL A 45 -13.15 -22.40 -14.47
CA VAL A 45 -12.89 -22.89 -15.83
C VAL A 45 -11.70 -23.84 -15.74
N GLU A 46 -11.82 -25.05 -16.28
CA GLU A 46 -10.76 -26.07 -16.24
C GLU A 46 -10.07 -26.18 -17.59
N LEU A 47 -8.74 -26.11 -17.58
CA LEU A 47 -7.83 -26.14 -18.72
C LEU A 47 -6.84 -27.29 -18.53
N LYS A 48 -6.46 -27.93 -19.63
CA LYS A 48 -5.56 -29.09 -19.66
C LYS A 48 -4.13 -28.70 -20.04
N GLU A 49 -3.68 -27.55 -19.52
CA GLU A 49 -2.40 -26.94 -19.88
C GLU A 49 -1.44 -26.96 -18.69
N HIS A 50 -0.14 -27.11 -18.97
CA HIS A 50 0.93 -27.08 -17.98
C HIS A 50 1.15 -25.66 -17.45
N TRP A 51 0.64 -25.37 -16.25
CA TRP A 51 0.74 -24.05 -15.62
C TRP A 51 2.16 -23.45 -15.61
N ASP A 52 3.20 -24.29 -15.48
CA ASP A 52 4.61 -23.89 -15.41
C ASP A 52 5.21 -23.51 -16.78
N GLN A 53 4.54 -23.90 -17.87
CA GLN A 53 4.85 -23.48 -19.23
C GLN A 53 4.08 -22.21 -19.62
N ASP A 54 2.89 -22.03 -19.06
CA ASP A 54 1.98 -20.92 -19.35
C ASP A 54 2.27 -19.67 -18.52
N VAL A 55 2.59 -19.82 -17.23
CA VAL A 55 2.86 -18.73 -16.29
C VAL A 55 4.35 -18.68 -15.95
N ARG A 56 5.04 -17.63 -16.43
CA ARG A 56 6.42 -17.31 -16.06
C ARG A 56 6.46 -15.99 -15.30
N PHE A 57 6.94 -16.00 -14.06
CA PHE A 57 7.14 -14.77 -13.30
C PHE A 57 8.32 -13.94 -13.82
N LEU A 58 8.19 -12.62 -13.74
CA LEU A 58 9.19 -11.65 -14.17
C LEU A 58 9.52 -10.72 -13.01
N TYR A 59 10.81 -10.52 -12.74
CA TYR A 59 11.28 -9.63 -11.69
C TYR A 59 12.72 -9.18 -11.96
N ASN A 60 13.15 -8.08 -11.32
CA ASN A 60 14.47 -7.47 -11.57
C ASN A 60 15.41 -7.50 -10.35
N ARG A 61 15.19 -8.39 -9.38
CA ARG A 61 16.06 -8.62 -8.20
C ARG A 61 16.15 -10.10 -7.87
N GLY A 62 17.33 -10.56 -7.41
CA GLY A 62 17.59 -11.96 -7.06
C GLY A 62 18.06 -12.85 -8.22
N GLU A 63 18.26 -14.14 -7.95
CA GLU A 63 18.61 -15.12 -8.98
C GLU A 63 17.47 -15.25 -10.02
N GLY A 64 17.82 -15.27 -11.31
CA GLY A 64 16.84 -15.26 -12.39
C GLY A 64 16.24 -13.88 -12.71
N ALA A 65 16.76 -12.80 -12.13
CA ALA A 65 16.34 -11.44 -12.47
C ALA A 65 16.54 -11.09 -13.96
N VAL A 66 15.58 -10.35 -14.51
CA VAL A 66 15.53 -9.92 -15.91
C VAL A 66 15.31 -8.42 -16.04
N HIS A 67 15.78 -7.83 -17.14
CA HIS A 67 15.44 -6.45 -17.50
C HIS A 67 14.09 -6.43 -18.24
N PHE A 68 13.15 -5.63 -17.74
CA PHE A 68 11.82 -5.51 -18.36
C PHE A 68 11.87 -5.10 -19.85
N GLN A 69 12.81 -4.22 -20.21
CA GLN A 69 12.96 -3.79 -21.61
C GLN A 69 13.38 -4.95 -22.52
N ASP A 70 14.26 -5.84 -22.06
CA ASP A 70 14.70 -7.01 -22.83
C ASP A 70 13.55 -8.01 -23.00
N GLU A 71 12.80 -8.27 -21.93
CA GLU A 71 11.57 -9.07 -21.96
C GLU A 71 10.53 -8.54 -22.95
N LEU A 72 10.34 -7.21 -22.99
CA LEU A 72 9.43 -6.59 -23.94
C LEU A 72 9.98 -6.62 -25.38
N LEU A 73 11.30 -6.45 -25.56
CA LEU A 73 11.94 -6.59 -26.87
C LEU A 73 11.93 -8.04 -27.38
N GLU A 74 11.91 -9.03 -26.48
CA GLU A 74 11.73 -10.44 -26.77
C GLU A 74 10.27 -10.76 -27.15
N LEU A 75 9.30 -10.25 -26.40
CA LEU A 75 7.86 -10.33 -26.73
C LEU A 75 7.58 -9.74 -28.12
N LEU A 76 8.27 -8.64 -28.45
CA LEU A 76 8.16 -7.97 -29.74
C LEU A 76 9.07 -8.57 -30.84
N SER A 77 9.76 -9.67 -30.57
CA SER A 77 10.60 -10.34 -31.57
C SER A 77 9.73 -11.05 -32.62
N PRO A 78 9.85 -10.72 -33.93
CA PRO A 78 9.10 -11.41 -34.99
C PRO A 78 9.29 -12.93 -35.01
N ALA A 79 10.47 -13.40 -34.58
CA ALA A 79 10.78 -14.83 -34.52
C ALA A 79 10.11 -15.55 -33.33
N ASN A 80 9.69 -14.81 -32.29
CA ASN A 80 8.92 -15.37 -31.17
C ASN A 80 7.42 -15.22 -31.42
N ILE A 81 6.98 -14.08 -31.98
CA ILE A 81 5.58 -13.88 -32.40
C ILE A 81 5.15 -14.95 -33.41
N ALA A 82 6.04 -15.36 -34.33
CA ALA A 82 5.77 -16.43 -35.29
C ALA A 82 5.68 -17.84 -34.68
N LYS A 83 6.06 -18.03 -33.41
CA LYS A 83 5.92 -19.28 -32.64
C LYS A 83 4.67 -19.29 -31.76
N THR A 84 3.97 -18.16 -31.64
CA THR A 84 2.75 -18.06 -30.84
C THR A 84 1.66 -18.96 -31.41
N ASN A 85 0.90 -19.62 -30.52
CA ASN A 85 -0.23 -20.46 -30.91
C ASN A 85 -1.22 -19.67 -31.78
N GLY A 86 -1.82 -20.34 -32.78
CA GLY A 86 -2.74 -19.70 -33.73
C GLY A 86 -2.11 -18.68 -34.70
N PHE A 87 -0.79 -18.47 -34.70
CA PHE A 87 -0.13 -17.59 -35.68
C PHE A 87 -0.35 -18.10 -37.12
N GLN A 88 -0.89 -17.22 -37.97
CA GLN A 88 -1.12 -17.49 -39.40
C GLN A 88 -0.23 -16.65 -40.31
N SER A 89 -0.09 -15.36 -39.98
CA SER A 89 0.73 -14.38 -40.72
C SER A 89 0.84 -13.09 -39.91
N PRO A 90 1.79 -12.19 -40.24
CA PRO A 90 1.88 -10.87 -39.64
C PRO A 90 0.58 -10.07 -39.73
N ALA A 91 -0.07 -10.05 -40.91
CA ALA A 91 -1.33 -9.34 -41.13
C ALA A 91 -2.52 -9.91 -40.33
N LYS A 92 -2.42 -11.17 -39.89
CA LYS A 92 -3.37 -11.86 -39.00
C LYS A 92 -2.93 -11.84 -37.53
N THR A 93 -1.96 -11.00 -37.18
CA THR A 93 -1.44 -10.84 -35.82
C THR A 93 -1.49 -9.36 -35.40
N ARG A 94 -1.86 -9.10 -34.14
CA ARG A 94 -1.97 -7.78 -33.52
C ARG A 94 -1.17 -7.76 -32.23
N ILE A 95 -0.24 -6.82 -32.14
CA ILE A 95 0.49 -6.51 -30.91
C ILE A 95 -0.23 -5.34 -30.24
N THR A 96 -0.60 -5.46 -28.97
CA THR A 96 -1.04 -4.31 -28.15
C THR A 96 0.04 -3.96 -27.12
N LEU A 97 0.47 -2.70 -27.10
CA LEU A 97 1.35 -2.12 -26.10
C LEU A 97 0.55 -1.15 -25.24
N MET A 98 0.14 -1.58 -24.03
CA MET A 98 -0.60 -0.75 -23.07
C MET A 98 0.32 -0.35 -21.93
N THR A 99 0.81 0.88 -21.99
CA THR A 99 1.81 1.45 -21.07
C THR A 99 1.32 2.79 -20.55
N TYR A 100 1.83 3.25 -19.41
CA TYR A 100 1.50 4.58 -18.89
C TYR A 100 2.17 5.67 -19.73
N GLU A 101 3.44 5.48 -20.09
CA GLU A 101 4.21 6.36 -20.99
C GLU A 101 5.09 5.55 -21.95
N PHE A 102 5.64 6.21 -22.98
CA PHE A 102 6.47 5.57 -24.00
C PHE A 102 7.77 6.36 -24.24
N ARG A 103 8.95 5.76 -23.96
CA ARG A 103 10.26 6.45 -24.03
C ARG A 103 11.44 5.62 -24.59
N SER A 104 11.25 4.35 -25.00
CA SER A 104 12.35 3.53 -25.55
C SER A 104 12.48 3.68 -27.06
N GLN A 105 13.69 4.02 -27.49
CA GLN A 105 14.08 4.03 -28.90
C GLN A 105 14.08 2.62 -29.50
N GLU A 106 14.55 1.62 -28.74
CA GLU A 106 14.64 0.22 -29.15
C GLU A 106 13.26 -0.36 -29.43
N VAL A 107 12.27 -0.07 -28.57
CA VAL A 107 10.90 -0.50 -28.81
C VAL A 107 10.24 0.31 -29.94
N PHE A 108 10.55 1.60 -30.09
CA PHE A 108 10.11 2.36 -31.27
C PHE A 108 10.67 1.77 -32.58
N ASP A 109 11.94 1.38 -32.60
CA ASP A 109 12.58 0.69 -33.72
C ASP A 109 11.97 -0.70 -33.96
N ARG A 110 11.62 -1.43 -32.90
CA ARG A 110 10.92 -2.72 -33.01
C ARG A 110 9.50 -2.55 -33.56
N ILE A 111 8.74 -1.53 -33.16
CA ILE A 111 7.44 -1.17 -33.75
C ILE A 111 7.60 -0.89 -35.26
N LYS A 112 8.59 -0.07 -35.64
CA LYS A 112 8.89 0.21 -37.07
C LYS A 112 9.26 -1.06 -37.84
N ALA A 113 9.98 -2.00 -37.23
CA ALA A 113 10.29 -3.30 -37.84
C ALA A 113 9.06 -4.20 -38.00
N LEU A 114 8.19 -4.27 -36.99
CA LEU A 114 6.94 -5.04 -37.03
C LEU A 114 5.99 -4.51 -38.11
N LEU A 115 5.82 -3.19 -38.22
CA LEU A 115 4.99 -2.57 -39.27
C LEU A 115 5.53 -2.87 -40.68
N LYS A 116 6.85 -2.83 -40.88
CA LYS A 116 7.49 -3.22 -42.17
C LYS A 116 7.25 -4.68 -42.54
N LEU A 117 7.10 -5.57 -41.55
CA LEU A 117 6.78 -6.99 -41.75
C LEU A 117 5.26 -7.24 -41.91
N GLY A 118 4.43 -6.19 -41.85
CA GLY A 118 2.97 -6.28 -42.03
C GLY A 118 2.18 -6.66 -40.77
N TYR A 119 2.78 -6.57 -39.58
CA TYR A 119 2.05 -6.74 -38.32
C TYR A 119 1.10 -5.56 -38.05
N ASN A 120 0.02 -5.83 -37.32
CA ASN A 120 -0.80 -4.78 -36.73
C ASN A 120 -0.25 -4.43 -35.34
N VAL A 121 -0.11 -3.15 -35.04
CA VAL A 121 0.38 -2.64 -33.76
C VAL A 121 -0.63 -1.64 -33.21
N ARG A 122 -1.00 -1.80 -31.94
CA ARG A 122 -1.82 -0.87 -31.17
C ARG A 122 -0.98 -0.34 -30.02
N VAL A 123 -0.83 0.98 -29.91
CA VAL A 123 -0.20 1.62 -28.75
C VAL A 123 -1.28 2.36 -27.96
N VAL A 124 -1.39 2.05 -26.67
CA VAL A 124 -2.32 2.67 -25.73
C VAL A 124 -1.48 3.33 -24.64
N SER A 125 -1.56 4.67 -24.53
CA SER A 125 -0.74 5.46 -23.60
C SER A 125 -1.54 6.55 -22.91
N ASP A 126 -1.10 6.98 -21.74
CA ASP A 126 -1.75 8.05 -20.98
C ASP A 126 -1.26 9.42 -21.45
N SER A 127 -2.16 10.25 -21.96
CA SER A 127 -1.80 11.58 -22.50
C SER A 127 -1.30 12.55 -21.44
N SER A 128 -1.60 12.33 -20.15
CA SER A 128 -0.97 13.10 -19.07
C SER A 128 0.55 12.98 -19.04
N THR A 129 1.13 11.94 -19.66
CA THR A 129 2.59 11.69 -19.70
C THR A 129 3.29 12.32 -20.89
N PHE A 130 2.56 12.80 -21.89
CA PHE A 130 3.12 13.35 -23.14
C PHE A 130 2.44 14.64 -23.62
N THR A 131 1.40 15.13 -22.96
CA THR A 131 0.84 16.46 -23.20
C THR A 131 1.67 17.52 -22.48
N LEU A 132 2.28 18.41 -23.25
CA LEU A 132 3.02 19.55 -22.71
C LEU A 132 2.06 20.64 -22.21
N ALA A 133 2.36 21.21 -21.05
CA ALA A 133 1.71 22.43 -20.56
C ALA A 133 2.10 23.63 -21.44
N GLN A 134 1.17 24.55 -21.66
CA GLN A 134 1.37 25.74 -22.50
C GLN A 134 0.73 26.96 -21.82
N LEU A 135 1.30 28.15 -22.05
CA LEU A 135 0.71 29.39 -21.56
C LEU A 135 -0.69 29.57 -22.15
N PRO A 136 -1.73 29.81 -21.32
CA PRO A 136 -3.07 30.03 -21.83
C PRO A 136 -3.13 31.31 -22.65
N SER A 137 -3.76 31.25 -23.82
CA SER A 137 -4.13 32.47 -24.53
C SER A 137 -5.02 33.36 -23.63
N GLN A 138 -4.97 34.68 -23.81
CA GLN A 138 -5.85 35.60 -23.04
C GLN A 138 -7.34 35.21 -23.13
N LYS A 139 -7.76 34.59 -24.23
CA LYS A 139 -9.12 34.08 -24.44
C LYS A 139 -9.40 32.86 -23.55
N GLN A 140 -8.48 31.89 -23.46
CA GLN A 140 -8.61 30.74 -22.55
C GLN A 140 -8.58 31.18 -21.10
N TRP A 141 -7.62 32.02 -20.70
CA TRP A 141 -7.52 32.53 -19.34
C TRP A 141 -8.81 33.21 -18.87
N LYS A 142 -9.40 34.07 -19.71
CA LYS A 142 -10.68 34.74 -19.43
C LYS A 142 -11.87 33.78 -19.41
N ALA A 143 -11.82 32.67 -20.15
CA ALA A 143 -12.88 31.65 -20.19
C ALA A 143 -12.79 30.64 -19.02
N TRP A 144 -11.62 30.44 -18.43
CA TRP A 144 -11.44 29.59 -17.25
C TRP A 144 -12.21 30.11 -16.04
N SER A 145 -12.75 29.19 -15.25
CA SER A 145 -13.30 29.47 -13.93
C SER A 145 -12.20 29.96 -12.97
N GLN A 146 -12.61 30.53 -11.82
CA GLN A 146 -11.66 30.90 -10.76
C GLN A 146 -10.84 29.68 -10.32
N THR A 147 -11.49 28.54 -10.04
CA THR A 147 -10.85 27.28 -9.63
C THR A 147 -9.86 26.76 -10.67
N GLN A 148 -10.14 26.93 -11.97
CA GLN A 148 -9.20 26.55 -13.04
C GLN A 148 -7.94 27.42 -13.05
N ARG A 149 -8.08 28.74 -12.83
CA ARG A 149 -6.93 29.66 -12.72
C ARG A 149 -6.12 29.35 -11.47
N GLU A 150 -6.79 29.15 -10.33
CA GLU A 150 -6.16 28.75 -9.07
C GLU A 150 -5.42 27.41 -9.20
N TYR A 151 -6.03 26.41 -9.85
CA TYR A 151 -5.35 25.14 -10.16
C TYR A 151 -4.10 25.38 -11.01
N PHE A 152 -4.20 26.16 -12.09
CA PHE A 152 -3.06 26.43 -12.98
C PHE A 152 -1.91 27.12 -12.25
N LEU A 153 -2.19 28.17 -11.46
CA LEU A 153 -1.19 28.81 -10.61
C LEU A 153 -0.60 27.80 -9.63
N ASN A 154 -1.41 27.19 -8.75
CA ASN A 154 -0.94 26.24 -7.73
C ASN A 154 -0.15 25.03 -8.29
N ARG A 155 -0.38 24.67 -9.56
CA ARG A 155 0.25 23.52 -10.21
C ARG A 155 1.55 23.85 -10.95
N TYR A 156 1.66 25.06 -11.50
CA TYR A 156 2.74 25.42 -12.42
C TYR A 156 3.54 26.66 -11.99
N ASP A 157 3.06 27.50 -11.07
CA ASP A 157 3.82 28.61 -10.48
C ASP A 157 4.88 28.03 -9.51
N HIS A 158 6.14 27.93 -9.97
CA HIS A 158 7.19 27.24 -9.21
C HIS A 158 7.89 28.18 -8.21
N ASP A 159 8.06 29.46 -8.55
CA ASP A 159 8.68 30.46 -7.67
C ASP A 159 7.70 31.12 -6.69
N ARG A 160 6.39 30.98 -6.94
CA ARG A 160 5.26 31.49 -6.14
C ARG A 160 5.09 33.00 -6.22
N ASP A 161 5.43 33.63 -7.35
CA ASP A 161 5.19 35.06 -7.58
C ASP A 161 3.71 35.40 -7.86
N GLY A 162 2.86 34.40 -8.08
CA GLY A 162 1.44 34.55 -8.41
C GLY A 162 1.14 34.55 -9.91
N GLN A 163 2.12 34.26 -10.76
CA GLN A 163 2.04 34.14 -12.20
C GLN A 163 2.64 32.79 -12.65
N VAL A 164 2.63 32.53 -13.95
CA VAL A 164 3.32 31.37 -14.53
C VAL A 164 4.07 31.87 -15.74
N SER A 165 5.39 31.79 -15.69
CA SER A 165 6.29 32.18 -16.78
C SER A 165 6.41 31.06 -17.83
N GLN A 166 7.17 31.32 -18.90
CA GLN A 166 7.55 30.23 -19.81
C GLN A 166 8.58 29.30 -19.17
N GLU A 167 9.45 29.81 -18.28
CA GLU A 167 10.50 29.02 -17.61
C GLU A 167 9.88 28.00 -16.63
N ASP A 168 8.83 28.40 -15.92
CA ASP A 168 7.99 27.51 -15.09
C ASP A 168 7.40 26.35 -15.89
N LEU A 169 6.84 26.65 -17.08
CA LEU A 169 6.26 25.63 -17.94
C LEU A 169 7.32 24.76 -18.60
N ASP A 170 8.46 25.32 -18.98
CA ASP A 170 9.59 24.55 -19.52
C ASP A 170 10.09 23.57 -18.46
N HIS A 171 10.21 24.00 -17.19
CA HIS A 171 10.54 23.12 -16.07
C HIS A 171 9.48 22.02 -15.85
N ALA A 172 8.18 22.38 -15.82
CA ALA A 172 7.09 21.42 -15.73
C ALA A 172 7.04 20.44 -16.92
N ASN A 173 7.55 20.85 -18.08
CA ASN A 173 7.59 20.08 -19.32
C ASN A 173 8.82 19.18 -19.47
N GLU A 174 9.89 19.35 -18.66
CA GLU A 174 11.08 18.48 -18.68
C GLU A 174 10.69 16.99 -18.63
N VAL A 175 9.74 16.65 -17.74
CA VAL A 175 9.29 15.27 -17.54
C VAL A 175 8.52 14.71 -18.76
N PRO A 176 7.45 15.33 -19.28
CA PRO A 176 6.73 14.81 -20.45
C PRO A 176 7.44 14.99 -21.80
N PHE A 177 8.50 15.82 -21.90
CA PHE A 177 9.16 16.14 -23.18
C PHE A 177 9.60 14.92 -24.00
N VAL A 178 10.26 13.94 -23.37
CA VAL A 178 10.73 12.72 -24.05
C VAL A 178 9.55 11.90 -24.59
N SER A 179 8.53 11.68 -23.76
CA SER A 179 7.30 10.99 -24.17
C SER A 179 6.56 11.73 -25.29
N ASN A 180 6.55 13.07 -25.26
CA ASN A 180 5.96 13.89 -26.32
C ASN A 180 6.69 13.69 -27.66
N ALA A 181 8.02 13.69 -27.66
CA ALA A 181 8.82 13.45 -28.87
C ALA A 181 8.48 12.09 -29.51
N PHE A 182 8.50 11.00 -28.74
CA PHE A 182 8.12 9.68 -29.24
C PHE A 182 6.66 9.60 -29.67
N TRP A 183 5.74 10.29 -28.98
CA TRP A 183 4.33 10.31 -29.36
C TRP A 183 4.10 11.03 -30.70
N ASN A 184 4.79 12.15 -30.94
CA ASN A 184 4.77 12.85 -32.22
C ASN A 184 5.33 11.97 -33.35
N ASP A 185 6.44 11.28 -33.10
CA ASP A 185 7.04 10.32 -34.05
C ASP A 185 6.11 9.13 -34.35
N LEU A 186 5.38 8.62 -33.35
CA LEU A 186 4.32 7.64 -33.54
C LEU A 186 3.16 8.21 -34.38
N GLN A 187 2.75 9.46 -34.17
CA GLN A 187 1.71 10.12 -34.99
C GLN A 187 2.13 10.25 -36.46
N GLU A 188 3.38 10.61 -36.74
CA GLU A 188 3.94 10.59 -38.10
C GLU A 188 4.00 9.17 -38.69
N LEU A 189 4.28 8.16 -37.86
CA LEU A 189 4.31 6.76 -38.26
C LEU A 189 2.91 6.23 -38.60
N VAL A 190 1.85 6.68 -37.91
CA VAL A 190 0.44 6.38 -38.25
C VAL A 190 0.07 6.89 -39.61
N LYS A 191 0.44 8.14 -39.96
CA LYS A 191 0.15 8.72 -41.28
C LYS A 191 0.70 7.86 -42.43
N ARG A 192 1.81 7.16 -42.18
CA ARG A 192 2.46 6.23 -43.12
C ARG A 192 1.88 4.80 -43.08
N ASN A 193 1.26 4.40 -41.96
CA ASN A 193 0.75 3.04 -41.72
C ASN A 193 -0.72 3.03 -41.20
N PRO A 194 -1.68 3.77 -41.80
CA PRO A 194 -2.96 4.10 -41.17
C PRO A 194 -3.93 2.91 -40.97
N LYS A 195 -3.59 1.72 -41.50
CA LYS A 195 -4.34 0.48 -41.29
C LYS A 195 -3.65 -0.49 -40.32
N SER A 196 -2.38 -0.27 -40.02
CA SER A 196 -1.51 -1.20 -39.30
C SER A 196 -0.97 -0.63 -37.99
N LEU A 197 -0.98 0.69 -37.80
CA LEU A 197 -0.68 1.34 -36.51
C LEU A 197 -1.91 2.07 -35.99
N GLU A 198 -2.39 1.65 -34.81
CA GLU A 198 -3.48 2.29 -34.06
C GLU A 198 -2.90 2.97 -32.81
N LEU A 199 -3.10 4.29 -32.66
CA LEU A 199 -2.73 5.01 -31.44
C LEU A 199 -3.99 5.38 -30.66
N ILE A 200 -3.95 5.14 -29.35
CA ILE A 200 -5.07 5.36 -28.44
C ILE A 200 -4.53 6.09 -27.21
N ALA A 201 -5.20 7.17 -26.83
CA ALA A 201 -4.82 7.98 -25.69
C ALA A 201 -6.03 8.31 -24.81
N THR A 202 -5.78 8.54 -23.53
CA THR A 202 -6.76 9.14 -22.62
C THR A 202 -7.12 10.57 -23.07
N PRO A 203 -8.35 11.05 -22.82
CA PRO A 203 -8.59 12.49 -22.75
C PRO A 203 -7.89 13.04 -21.50
N TYR A 204 -7.09 14.10 -21.67
CA TYR A 204 -6.41 14.80 -20.58
C TYR A 204 -6.59 16.31 -20.72
N GLU A 205 -6.98 16.94 -19.62
CA GLU A 205 -7.03 18.40 -19.47
C GLU A 205 -5.87 18.84 -18.58
N ALA A 206 -4.91 19.59 -19.11
CA ALA A 206 -3.78 20.12 -18.34
C ALA A 206 -4.23 21.11 -17.23
N VAL A 207 -5.43 21.67 -17.38
CA VAL A 207 -6.16 22.49 -16.39
C VAL A 207 -7.61 21.98 -16.37
N PRO A 208 -7.94 21.02 -15.49
CA PRO A 208 -9.23 20.36 -15.47
C PRO A 208 -10.32 21.29 -14.94
N ALA A 209 -11.58 21.06 -15.30
CA ALA A 209 -12.70 21.78 -14.68
C ALA A 209 -12.85 21.48 -13.17
N ASN A 210 -12.33 20.34 -12.69
CA ASN A 210 -12.27 19.91 -11.29
C ASN A 210 -11.22 18.80 -11.10
N ASP A 211 -10.66 18.65 -9.90
CA ASP A 211 -9.59 17.67 -9.62
C ASP A 211 -10.00 16.21 -9.90
N SER A 212 -11.27 15.87 -9.76
CA SER A 212 -11.78 14.53 -10.09
C SER A 212 -11.64 14.15 -11.57
N SER A 213 -11.53 15.13 -12.48
CA SER A 213 -11.36 14.88 -13.92
C SER A 213 -9.93 14.44 -14.32
N LEU A 214 -8.96 14.58 -13.42
CA LEU A 214 -7.54 14.24 -13.65
C LEU A 214 -7.21 12.74 -13.64
N TYR A 215 -8.18 11.88 -13.33
CA TYR A 215 -7.92 10.52 -12.86
C TYR A 215 -8.15 9.41 -13.91
N THR A 216 -8.40 9.78 -15.16
CA THR A 216 -8.43 8.87 -16.31
C THR A 216 -7.01 8.36 -16.62
N ARG A 217 -6.45 7.46 -15.80
CA ARG A 217 -5.03 7.10 -15.89
C ARG A 217 -4.75 5.62 -16.12
N LEU A 218 -3.74 5.34 -16.95
CA LEU A 218 -3.17 3.99 -17.15
C LEU A 218 -2.11 3.62 -16.10
N SER A 219 -2.07 4.37 -14.99
CA SER A 219 -0.99 4.35 -14.00
C SER A 219 -0.90 3.07 -13.15
N HIS A 220 -1.78 2.08 -13.33
CA HIS A 220 -1.95 1.00 -12.36
C HIS A 220 -2.01 -0.43 -12.93
N LEU A 221 -2.38 -0.60 -14.21
CA LEU A 221 -2.29 -1.89 -14.90
C LEU A 221 -1.61 -1.69 -16.26
N LYS A 222 -0.54 -2.46 -16.48
CA LYS A 222 0.18 -2.49 -17.76
C LYS A 222 0.05 -3.90 -18.35
N ARG A 223 -0.30 -3.93 -19.64
CA ARG A 223 -0.72 -5.14 -20.37
C ARG A 223 -0.14 -5.08 -21.77
N ASN A 224 0.94 -5.83 -22.01
CA ASN A 224 1.44 -6.02 -23.37
C ASN A 224 0.96 -7.38 -23.86
N GLU A 225 0.35 -7.45 -25.04
CA GLU A 225 -0.26 -8.68 -25.54
C GLU A 225 0.02 -8.93 -27.03
N ILE A 226 0.10 -10.20 -27.39
CA ILE A 226 0.07 -10.69 -28.77
C ILE A 226 -1.30 -11.36 -28.95
N ALA A 227 -2.06 -10.90 -29.92
CA ALA A 227 -3.35 -11.46 -30.30
C ALA A 227 -3.36 -11.93 -31.76
N VAL A 228 -4.00 -13.06 -32.03
CA VAL A 228 -4.17 -13.61 -33.38
C VAL A 228 -5.62 -13.44 -33.84
N MET A 229 -5.81 -13.29 -35.15
CA MET A 229 -7.13 -13.14 -35.75
C MET A 229 -7.75 -14.51 -35.99
N GLN A 230 -8.87 -14.77 -35.33
CA GLN A 230 -9.67 -15.97 -35.47
C GLN A 230 -10.46 -16.00 -36.79
N ALA A 231 -10.99 -17.17 -37.13
CA ALA A 231 -11.80 -17.38 -38.34
C ALA A 231 -13.08 -16.51 -38.37
N ASP A 232 -13.62 -16.12 -37.21
CA ASP A 232 -14.77 -15.21 -37.08
C ASP A 232 -14.38 -13.72 -37.14
N GLY A 233 -13.09 -13.42 -37.35
CA GLY A 233 -12.55 -12.07 -37.45
C GLY A 233 -12.24 -11.40 -36.11
N LYS A 234 -12.47 -12.06 -34.96
CA LYS A 234 -12.08 -11.52 -33.65
C LYS A 234 -10.58 -11.66 -33.40
N TRP A 235 -10.04 -10.74 -32.63
CA TRP A 235 -8.69 -10.84 -32.07
C TRP A 235 -8.76 -11.56 -30.72
N LEU A 236 -8.13 -12.72 -30.60
CA LEU A 236 -7.95 -13.39 -29.31
C LEU A 236 -6.49 -13.26 -28.86
N PRO A 237 -6.22 -12.76 -27.64
CA PRO A 237 -4.87 -12.77 -27.07
C PRO A 237 -4.37 -14.20 -26.81
N GLU A 238 -3.12 -14.46 -27.15
CA GLU A 238 -2.44 -15.76 -27.02
C GLU A 238 -1.23 -15.68 -26.06
N VAL A 239 -0.68 -14.48 -25.88
CA VAL A 239 0.36 -14.16 -24.89
C VAL A 239 0.02 -12.81 -24.27
N VAL A 240 0.07 -12.71 -22.94
CA VAL A 240 -0.09 -11.45 -22.19
C VAL A 240 0.98 -11.32 -21.11
N MET A 241 1.67 -10.20 -21.13
CA MET A 241 2.57 -9.75 -20.08
C MET A 241 1.80 -8.81 -19.15
N LEU A 242 1.60 -9.22 -17.89
CA LEU A 242 0.91 -8.50 -16.83
C LEU A 242 1.89 -8.10 -15.73
N SER A 243 1.98 -6.81 -15.44
CA SER A 243 3.03 -6.26 -14.59
C SER A 243 2.53 -5.20 -13.62
N SER A 244 3.30 -4.91 -12.58
CA SER A 244 2.99 -3.85 -11.63
C SER A 244 2.91 -2.45 -12.26
N ALA A 245 2.21 -1.57 -11.55
CA ALA A 245 1.88 -0.19 -11.93
C ALA A 245 3.02 0.63 -12.54
N ASN A 246 4.26 0.52 -12.02
CA ASN A 246 5.37 1.44 -12.33
C ASN A 246 6.49 0.81 -13.16
N LEU A 247 6.16 -0.23 -13.91
CA LEU A 247 7.01 -0.83 -14.92
C LEU A 247 6.77 -0.13 -16.28
N THR A 248 7.33 1.07 -16.45
CA THR A 248 7.39 1.84 -17.72
C THR A 248 8.85 2.07 -18.10
N TYR A 249 9.07 2.44 -19.36
CA TYR A 249 10.32 3.05 -19.80
C TYR A 249 10.70 4.26 -18.94
N GLY A 250 9.75 5.16 -18.63
CA GLY A 250 10.04 6.43 -17.95
C GLY A 250 10.04 6.42 -16.42
N CYS A 251 9.55 5.36 -15.77
CA CYS A 251 9.80 5.14 -14.34
C CYS A 251 11.26 4.72 -14.05
N LEU A 252 12.08 4.53 -15.09
CA LEU A 252 13.54 4.49 -15.00
C LEU A 252 14.15 5.89 -15.19
N ASP A 253 13.52 6.74 -15.99
CA ASP A 253 14.06 8.05 -16.41
C ASP A 253 13.76 9.19 -15.43
N CYS A 254 12.58 9.23 -14.80
CA CYS A 254 12.13 10.37 -14.00
C CYS A 254 12.90 10.56 -12.67
N MET A 255 13.84 9.67 -12.39
CA MET A 255 14.73 9.65 -11.23
C MET A 255 16.22 9.66 -11.62
N ILE A 256 16.53 9.80 -12.91
CA ILE A 256 17.83 10.26 -13.37
C ILE A 256 17.89 11.76 -13.04
N GLY A 257 18.93 12.17 -12.30
CA GLY A 257 19.15 13.57 -11.94
C GLY A 257 19.17 14.45 -13.18
N GLN A 258 18.27 15.43 -13.26
CA GLN A 258 18.05 16.16 -14.50
C GLN A 258 19.30 16.92 -14.93
N GLY A 259 19.76 16.64 -16.15
CA GLY A 259 21.01 17.17 -16.69
C GLY A 259 21.37 16.51 -18.02
N LYS A 260 21.68 17.31 -19.05
CA LYS A 260 21.92 16.83 -20.42
C LYS A 260 23.01 15.76 -20.52
N GLU A 261 24.06 15.90 -19.73
CA GLU A 261 25.19 14.96 -19.69
C GLU A 261 24.78 13.61 -19.06
N ASN A 262 23.97 13.66 -18.00
CA ASN A 262 23.47 12.49 -17.28
C ASN A 262 22.46 11.67 -18.11
N LEU A 263 21.51 12.36 -18.76
CA LEU A 263 20.61 11.76 -19.74
C LEU A 263 21.39 11.18 -20.93
N SER A 264 22.51 11.81 -21.33
CA SER A 264 23.38 11.31 -22.41
C SER A 264 24.07 9.99 -22.04
N HIS A 265 24.55 9.82 -20.80
CA HIS A 265 25.16 8.57 -20.35
C HIS A 265 24.14 7.42 -20.28
N TYR A 266 22.93 7.69 -19.78
CA TYR A 266 21.84 6.72 -19.72
C TYR A 266 21.41 6.24 -21.11
N VAL A 267 21.14 7.17 -22.04
CA VAL A 267 20.74 6.86 -23.43
C VAL A 267 21.83 6.07 -24.20
N LYS A 268 23.07 6.05 -23.72
CA LYS A 268 24.20 5.29 -24.29
C LYS A 268 24.45 3.94 -23.62
N GLY A 269 23.73 3.60 -22.55
CA GLY A 269 23.96 2.37 -21.78
C GLY A 269 25.33 2.33 -21.08
N GLU A 270 25.87 3.48 -20.65
CA GLU A 270 27.13 3.54 -19.92
C GLU A 270 27.00 3.06 -18.45
N ASP A 271 28.13 2.71 -17.84
CA ASP A 271 28.25 2.26 -16.44
C ASP A 271 27.46 3.16 -15.47
N TYR A 272 26.62 2.55 -14.63
CA TYR A 272 25.73 3.21 -13.68
C TYR A 272 26.46 4.15 -12.71
N THR A 273 27.75 3.90 -12.43
CA THR A 273 28.57 4.82 -11.61
C THR A 273 28.76 6.21 -12.23
N LYS A 274 28.49 6.36 -13.53
CA LYS A 274 28.55 7.63 -14.28
C LYS A 274 27.19 8.35 -14.39
N ALA A 275 26.09 7.64 -14.13
CA ALA A 275 24.75 8.23 -14.16
C ALA A 275 24.27 8.54 -12.73
N ARG A 276 23.94 9.80 -12.45
CA ARG A 276 23.31 10.17 -11.17
C ARG A 276 21.83 9.83 -11.25
N GLY A 277 21.36 8.81 -10.54
CA GLY A 277 19.93 8.49 -10.50
C GLY A 277 19.67 7.22 -9.71
N SER A 278 18.40 6.90 -9.45
CA SER A 278 18.10 5.62 -8.82
C SER A 278 18.19 4.46 -9.82
N GLU A 279 18.82 3.38 -9.38
CA GLU A 279 18.66 2.07 -10.01
C GLU A 279 17.17 1.75 -10.05
N GLY A 280 16.65 1.42 -11.24
CA GLY A 280 15.21 1.30 -11.49
C GLY A 280 14.41 0.59 -10.41
N HIS A 281 13.15 1.04 -10.22
CA HIS A 281 12.20 0.48 -9.27
C HIS A 281 12.23 -1.05 -9.28
N ILE A 282 12.08 -1.62 -8.10
CA ILE A 282 11.89 -3.06 -7.92
C ILE A 282 10.53 -3.42 -8.53
N GLN A 283 10.55 -4.36 -9.48
CA GLN A 283 9.43 -4.71 -10.36
C GLN A 283 9.07 -6.18 -10.20
N PHE A 284 7.78 -6.49 -10.34
CA PHE A 284 7.26 -7.85 -10.41
C PHE A 284 6.10 -7.92 -11.44
N GLY A 285 5.98 -9.08 -12.09
CA GLY A 285 4.92 -9.37 -13.06
C GLY A 285 4.94 -10.84 -13.49
N ALA A 286 4.16 -11.16 -14.51
CA ALA A 286 4.15 -12.47 -15.15
C ALA A 286 3.86 -12.37 -16.65
N ILE A 287 4.39 -13.31 -17.43
CA ILE A 287 3.89 -13.64 -18.76
C ILE A 287 2.94 -14.82 -18.62
N ILE A 288 1.79 -14.72 -19.26
CA ILE A 288 0.74 -15.73 -19.31
C ILE A 288 0.49 -16.08 -20.78
N LYS A 289 0.35 -17.37 -21.09
CA LYS A 289 0.04 -17.90 -22.43
C LYS A 289 -1.32 -18.62 -22.43
N GLY A 290 -1.78 -19.01 -23.61
CA GLY A 290 -3.00 -19.79 -23.81
C GLY A 290 -4.23 -18.91 -23.89
N ALA A 291 -4.91 -18.90 -25.04
CA ALA A 291 -6.08 -18.05 -25.26
C ALA A 291 -7.23 -18.31 -24.27
N GLU A 292 -7.40 -19.55 -23.79
CA GLU A 292 -8.46 -19.91 -22.83
C GLU A 292 -8.14 -19.38 -21.42
N ALA A 293 -6.90 -19.58 -20.94
CA ALA A 293 -6.41 -19.02 -19.69
C ALA A 293 -6.51 -17.49 -19.70
N ILE A 294 -6.01 -16.86 -20.76
CA ILE A 294 -6.05 -15.41 -20.92
C ILE A 294 -7.48 -14.89 -21.04
N ALA A 295 -8.40 -15.56 -21.75
CA ALA A 295 -9.78 -15.11 -21.87
C ALA A 295 -10.52 -15.13 -20.52
N ALA A 296 -10.25 -16.13 -19.69
CA ALA A 296 -10.85 -16.25 -18.36
C ALA A 296 -10.34 -15.21 -17.35
N ILE A 297 -9.09 -14.73 -17.48
CA ILE A 297 -8.50 -13.66 -16.64
C ILE A 297 -8.48 -12.28 -17.32
N SER A 298 -8.99 -12.15 -18.54
CA SER A 298 -9.02 -10.87 -19.26
C SER A 298 -10.11 -9.95 -18.71
N GLY A 299 -9.67 -8.93 -17.96
CA GLY A 299 -10.51 -7.81 -17.55
C GLY A 299 -11.10 -7.01 -18.73
N PRO A 300 -11.83 -5.92 -18.45
CA PRO A 300 -12.59 -5.16 -19.45
C PRO A 300 -11.73 -4.30 -20.41
N THR A 301 -10.57 -4.79 -20.86
CA THR A 301 -9.58 -4.05 -21.66
C THR A 301 -10.13 -3.50 -22.98
N GLU A 302 -10.91 -4.28 -23.75
CA GLU A 302 -11.54 -3.76 -24.97
C GLU A 302 -12.74 -2.83 -24.65
N GLU A 303 -13.40 -2.96 -23.48
CA GLU A 303 -14.42 -1.98 -23.02
C GLU A 303 -13.75 -0.63 -22.68
N TRP A 304 -12.58 -0.64 -22.01
CA TRP A 304 -11.76 0.55 -21.75
C TRP A 304 -11.28 1.24 -23.03
N ILE A 305 -10.74 0.46 -23.97
CA ILE A 305 -10.28 0.95 -25.27
C ILE A 305 -11.45 1.59 -26.05
N ALA A 306 -12.65 1.00 -25.97
CA ALA A 306 -13.85 1.58 -26.59
C ALA A 306 -14.27 2.91 -25.94
N LEU A 307 -14.07 3.10 -24.64
CA LEU A 307 -14.32 4.37 -23.94
C LEU A 307 -13.30 5.45 -24.33
N TYR A 308 -12.02 5.11 -24.44
CA TYR A 308 -10.95 6.04 -24.85
C TYR A 308 -11.20 6.58 -26.27
N LYS A 309 -11.59 5.69 -27.20
CA LYS A 309 -11.98 6.06 -28.56
C LYS A 309 -13.18 7.00 -28.63
N GLN A 310 -14.04 7.01 -27.60
CA GLN A 310 -15.17 7.92 -27.49
C GLN A 310 -14.82 9.26 -26.82
N GLY A 311 -13.57 9.46 -26.39
CA GLY A 311 -13.14 10.63 -25.62
C GLY A 311 -13.83 10.74 -24.25
N LYS A 312 -14.40 9.63 -23.74
CA LYS A 312 -15.15 9.61 -22.49
C LYS A 312 -14.24 9.30 -21.31
N HIS A 313 -14.46 9.98 -20.20
CA HIS A 313 -14.00 9.52 -18.91
C HIS A 313 -14.71 8.21 -18.55
N PHE A 314 -13.94 7.30 -17.94
CA PHE A 314 -14.40 5.99 -17.46
C PHE A 314 -15.60 6.08 -16.51
N ASP A 315 -15.78 7.19 -15.79
CA ASP A 315 -16.92 7.51 -14.90
C ASP A 315 -18.31 7.34 -15.55
N SER A 316 -18.38 7.14 -16.87
CA SER A 316 -19.58 6.80 -17.63
C SER A 316 -19.91 5.29 -17.71
N ALA A 317 -19.07 4.41 -17.17
CA ALA A 317 -19.29 2.97 -17.09
C ALA A 317 -19.69 2.55 -15.66
N HIS A 318 -20.75 1.75 -15.54
CA HIS A 318 -21.03 1.05 -14.28
C HIS A 318 -20.13 -0.18 -14.17
N PRO A 319 -19.40 -0.37 -13.05
CA PRO A 319 -18.72 -1.63 -12.82
C PRO A 319 -19.78 -2.74 -12.76
N LYS A 320 -19.52 -3.85 -13.48
CA LYS A 320 -20.26 -5.09 -13.30
C LYS A 320 -19.60 -5.80 -12.12
N ASP A 321 -20.40 -6.31 -11.17
CA ASP A 321 -19.99 -7.11 -10.00
C ASP A 321 -19.34 -8.47 -10.42
N LYS A 322 -18.25 -8.42 -11.17
CA LYS A 322 -17.60 -9.56 -11.83
C LYS A 322 -16.17 -9.72 -11.37
N GLN A 323 -16.01 -10.43 -10.26
CA GLN A 323 -14.82 -11.27 -10.09
C GLN A 323 -14.72 -12.20 -11.32
N LEU A 324 -13.52 -12.34 -11.88
CA LEU A 324 -13.34 -13.18 -13.06
C LEU A 324 -13.31 -14.67 -12.68
N PRO A 325 -13.73 -15.58 -13.59
CA PRO A 325 -13.71 -17.01 -13.32
C PRO A 325 -12.34 -17.51 -12.86
N ARG A 326 -12.34 -18.43 -11.90
CA ARG A 326 -11.13 -19.10 -11.44
C ARG A 326 -10.66 -20.09 -12.50
N VAL A 327 -9.57 -19.79 -13.20
CA VAL A 327 -8.90 -20.76 -14.08
C VAL A 327 -8.33 -21.88 -13.22
N VAL A 328 -8.41 -23.11 -13.70
CA VAL A 328 -7.85 -24.32 -13.10
C VAL A 328 -7.02 -25.00 -14.19
N PHE A 329 -5.72 -25.08 -14.00
CA PHE A 329 -4.83 -25.92 -14.80
C PHE A 329 -4.79 -27.31 -14.14
N ASP A 330 -5.07 -28.37 -14.89
CA ASP A 330 -4.85 -29.74 -14.44
C ASP A 330 -4.27 -30.63 -15.55
N GLU A 331 -3.22 -31.36 -15.18
CA GLU A 331 -2.53 -32.34 -16.02
C GLU A 331 -2.77 -33.79 -15.54
N LEU A 332 -2.98 -34.02 -14.23
CA LEU A 332 -3.17 -35.35 -13.60
C LEU A 332 -3.39 -35.29 -12.06
N GLY A 333 -4.20 -34.35 -11.56
CA GLY A 333 -4.56 -34.21 -10.14
C GLY A 333 -3.81 -33.13 -9.35
N ASN A 334 -2.86 -32.42 -9.97
CA ASN A 334 -2.18 -31.27 -9.37
C ASN A 334 -2.91 -29.98 -9.73
N ARG A 335 -4.00 -29.71 -9.01
CA ARG A 335 -4.88 -28.57 -9.25
C ARG A 335 -4.16 -27.23 -9.01
N THR A 336 -3.69 -26.58 -10.08
CA THR A 336 -3.20 -25.19 -10.04
C THR A 336 -4.31 -24.25 -10.45
N THR A 337 -4.47 -23.10 -9.79
CA THR A 337 -5.59 -22.19 -10.09
C THR A 337 -5.18 -20.73 -10.12
N LEU A 338 -5.69 -20.00 -11.10
CA LEU A 338 -5.41 -18.58 -11.31
C LEU A 338 -6.71 -17.78 -11.32
N GLN A 339 -6.76 -16.70 -10.54
CA GLN A 339 -7.92 -15.82 -10.43
C GLN A 339 -7.51 -14.34 -10.56
N ALA A 340 -8.38 -13.51 -11.11
CA ALA A 340 -8.18 -12.08 -11.24
C ALA A 340 -9.27 -11.29 -10.49
N PHE A 341 -8.83 -10.42 -9.59
CA PHE A 341 -9.65 -9.50 -8.81
C PHE A 341 -9.40 -8.08 -9.30
N TYR A 342 -10.44 -7.37 -9.70
CA TYR A 342 -10.34 -5.98 -10.13
C TYR A 342 -10.89 -5.05 -9.04
N SER A 343 -10.27 -3.87 -8.86
CA SER A 343 -10.71 -2.91 -7.84
C SER A 343 -12.12 -2.40 -8.13
N GLU A 344 -13.07 -2.68 -7.24
CA GLU A 344 -14.43 -2.11 -7.28
C GLU A 344 -14.48 -0.63 -6.85
N GLY A 345 -13.43 -0.18 -6.16
CA GLY A 345 -13.31 1.18 -5.65
C GLY A 345 -14.23 1.49 -4.49
N THR A 346 -14.05 2.67 -3.91
CA THR A 346 -14.93 3.17 -2.86
C THR A 346 -16.17 3.80 -3.49
N LEU A 347 -17.15 2.96 -3.83
CA LEU A 347 -18.50 3.41 -4.19
C LEU A 347 -19.07 4.28 -3.04
N LEU A 348 -19.66 5.43 -3.40
CA LEU A 348 -20.30 6.36 -2.44
C LEU A 348 -21.54 5.76 -1.73
N GLN A 349 -21.98 4.57 -2.12
CA GLN A 349 -23.06 3.83 -1.46
C GLN A 349 -22.45 2.81 -0.48
N ALA A 350 -23.01 2.73 0.73
CA ALA A 350 -22.44 2.04 1.90
C ALA A 350 -22.43 0.48 1.84
N ARG A 351 -22.03 -0.10 0.71
CA ARG A 351 -21.55 -1.48 0.63
C ARG A 351 -20.06 -1.48 0.99
N ALA A 352 -19.61 -2.52 1.68
CA ALA A 352 -18.18 -2.80 1.76
C ALA A 352 -17.74 -3.22 0.35
N ALA A 353 -16.85 -2.44 -0.28
CA ALA A 353 -16.23 -2.81 -1.54
C ALA A 353 -15.44 -4.12 -1.36
N ASP A 354 -15.52 -5.03 -2.34
CA ASP A 354 -14.71 -6.23 -2.36
C ASP A 354 -13.23 -5.81 -2.45
N ASP A 355 -12.58 -6.00 -1.32
CA ASP A 355 -11.22 -5.65 -1.10
C ASP A 355 -10.33 -6.66 -1.83
N PRO A 356 -9.36 -6.29 -2.68
CA PRO A 356 -8.43 -7.27 -3.28
C PRO A 356 -7.68 -8.10 -2.21
N VAL A 357 -7.51 -7.48 -1.04
CA VAL A 357 -7.00 -8.07 0.19
C VAL A 357 -7.89 -9.21 0.74
N TRP A 358 -9.19 -9.21 0.42
CA TRP A 358 -10.14 -10.27 0.73
C TRP A 358 -9.69 -11.61 0.15
N ALA A 359 -9.14 -11.65 -1.06
CA ALA A 359 -8.68 -12.88 -1.69
C ALA A 359 -7.65 -13.61 -0.81
N ILE A 360 -6.58 -12.89 -0.44
CA ILE A 360 -5.52 -13.38 0.45
C ILE A 360 -6.10 -13.69 1.84
N THR A 361 -6.94 -12.81 2.40
CA THR A 361 -7.59 -13.03 3.70
C THR A 361 -8.45 -14.29 3.72
N SER A 362 -9.17 -14.59 2.64
CA SER A 362 -10.10 -15.73 2.53
C SER A 362 -9.39 -17.09 2.53
N ILE A 363 -8.09 -17.09 2.23
CA ILE A 363 -7.20 -18.25 2.34
C ILE A 363 -6.59 -18.28 3.75
N LEU A 364 -6.01 -17.17 4.22
CA LEU A 364 -5.27 -17.12 5.50
C LEU A 364 -6.16 -17.18 6.76
N SER A 365 -7.45 -16.84 6.65
CA SER A 365 -8.42 -16.86 7.76
C SER A 365 -9.15 -18.20 7.94
N ARG A 366 -8.86 -19.20 7.10
CA ARG A 366 -9.41 -20.55 7.27
C ARG A 366 -8.75 -21.23 8.47
N PRO A 367 -9.51 -21.63 9.52
CA PRO A 367 -8.94 -22.26 10.71
C PRO A 367 -8.30 -23.63 10.43
N GLU A 368 -8.66 -24.27 9.32
CA GLU A 368 -8.03 -25.48 8.82
C GLU A 368 -6.66 -25.26 8.15
N ASN A 369 -6.33 -24.02 7.77
CA ASN A 369 -5.07 -23.70 7.08
C ASN A 369 -3.94 -23.36 8.07
N GLU A 370 -2.77 -23.94 7.84
CA GLU A 370 -1.55 -23.74 8.64
C GLU A 370 -0.50 -23.02 7.80
N LEU A 371 -0.26 -21.73 8.06
CA LEU A 371 0.70 -20.91 7.32
C LEU A 371 2.14 -21.37 7.59
N LYS A 372 2.91 -21.60 6.52
CA LYS A 372 4.29 -22.10 6.54
C LYS A 372 5.32 -21.08 6.07
N VAL A 373 5.07 -20.41 4.96
CA VAL A 373 5.96 -19.36 4.45
C VAL A 373 5.12 -18.11 4.19
N PHE A 374 5.65 -16.93 4.51
CA PHE A 374 5.02 -15.67 4.15
C PHE A 374 6.07 -14.62 3.79
N TYR A 375 6.10 -14.21 2.53
CA TYR A 375 6.88 -13.10 2.01
C TYR A 375 5.98 -12.05 1.39
N ASP A 376 6.18 -10.77 1.70
CA ASP A 376 5.31 -9.71 1.18
C ASP A 376 6.09 -8.45 0.82
N ALA A 377 5.91 -7.98 -0.42
CA ALA A 377 6.50 -6.75 -0.97
C ALA A 377 5.45 -5.69 -1.37
N GLN A 378 4.20 -5.87 -0.92
CA GLN A 378 3.07 -4.98 -1.10
C GLN A 378 2.51 -4.45 0.23
N PHE A 379 2.78 -5.18 1.31
CA PHE A 379 2.02 -5.33 2.55
C PHE A 379 0.80 -4.43 2.63
N VAL A 380 -0.35 -4.94 2.17
CA VAL A 380 -1.47 -4.07 1.80
C VAL A 380 -1.97 -3.25 3.01
N PHE A 381 -1.58 -1.98 2.99
CA PHE A 381 -1.70 -1.07 4.13
C PHE A 381 -3.16 -0.82 4.51
N THR A 382 -3.36 -0.43 5.77
CA THR A 382 -4.65 -0.22 6.49
C THR A 382 -5.37 -1.47 7.03
N HIS A 383 -4.95 -2.69 6.69
CA HIS A 383 -5.66 -3.92 7.11
C HIS A 383 -5.18 -4.50 8.46
N LYS A 384 -5.46 -3.76 9.55
CA LYS A 384 -5.21 -4.20 10.94
C LYS A 384 -5.79 -5.60 11.27
N ASN A 385 -6.82 -6.06 10.55
CA ASN A 385 -7.38 -7.41 10.73
C ASN A 385 -6.47 -8.53 10.17
N ILE A 386 -5.77 -8.33 9.04
CA ILE A 386 -4.78 -9.30 8.56
C ILE A 386 -3.54 -9.29 9.42
N ALA A 387 -3.07 -8.12 9.83
CA ALA A 387 -1.96 -8.01 10.77
C ALA A 387 -2.20 -8.90 12.01
N ARG A 388 -3.43 -8.91 12.54
CA ARG A 388 -3.84 -9.80 13.63
C ARG A 388 -3.88 -11.29 13.26
N HIS A 389 -4.31 -11.64 12.04
CA HIS A 389 -4.28 -13.03 11.56
C HIS A 389 -2.88 -13.57 11.33
N LEU A 390 -2.04 -12.83 10.62
CA LEU A 390 -0.63 -13.17 10.42
C LEU A 390 0.07 -13.28 11.78
N ARG A 391 -0.22 -12.37 12.72
CA ARG A 391 0.29 -12.47 14.09
C ARG A 391 -0.18 -13.74 14.80
N HIS A 392 -1.43 -14.19 14.61
CA HIS A 392 -1.89 -15.46 15.18
C HIS A 392 -1.09 -16.65 14.64
N HIS A 393 -0.82 -16.69 13.33
CA HIS A 393 0.02 -17.73 12.72
C HIS A 393 1.48 -17.67 13.23
N LEU A 394 2.06 -16.46 13.36
CA LEU A 394 3.40 -16.25 13.95
C LEU A 394 3.48 -16.77 15.40
N ILE A 395 2.51 -16.42 16.26
CA ILE A 395 2.47 -16.83 17.68
C ILE A 395 2.34 -18.36 17.84
N ASN A 396 1.64 -19.04 16.93
CA ASN A 396 1.39 -20.48 17.04
C ASN A 396 2.59 -21.36 16.65
N GLY A 397 3.73 -20.78 16.23
CA GLY A 397 4.99 -21.53 16.00
C GLY A 397 4.97 -22.46 14.78
N GLY A 398 4.12 -22.18 13.78
CA GLY A 398 3.97 -23.03 12.59
C GLY A 398 4.77 -22.58 11.36
N ILE A 399 5.33 -21.37 11.38
CA ILE A 399 5.95 -20.70 10.23
C ILE A 399 7.44 -21.08 10.11
N GLU A 400 7.79 -21.59 8.94
CA GLU A 400 9.14 -22.01 8.52
C GLU A 400 9.98 -20.82 8.02
N ALA A 401 9.34 -19.82 7.39
CA ALA A 401 9.99 -18.59 6.94
C ALA A 401 9.04 -17.39 6.86
N PHE A 402 9.54 -16.21 7.22
CA PHE A 402 8.79 -14.96 7.22
C PHE A 402 9.66 -13.83 6.66
N GLY A 403 9.06 -12.90 5.91
CA GLY A 403 9.73 -11.69 5.45
C GLY A 403 8.76 -10.63 4.93
N VAL A 404 9.03 -9.37 5.21
CA VAL A 404 8.21 -8.24 4.73
C VAL A 404 9.15 -7.14 4.25
N PHE A 405 8.94 -6.65 3.03
CA PHE A 405 9.83 -5.73 2.34
C PHE A 405 8.99 -4.60 1.75
N VAL A 406 8.87 -3.45 2.41
CA VAL A 406 7.78 -2.51 2.09
C VAL A 406 8.28 -1.09 1.84
N ASP A 407 7.49 -0.25 1.17
CA ASP A 407 7.86 1.16 0.99
C ASP A 407 7.83 1.91 2.34
N ALA A 408 8.91 2.61 2.68
CA ALA A 408 9.04 3.33 3.93
C ALA A 408 7.89 4.35 4.15
N ASN A 409 7.46 5.04 3.09
CA ASN A 409 6.42 6.08 3.14
C ASN A 409 5.07 5.59 3.68
N PHE A 410 4.80 4.28 3.58
CA PHE A 410 3.60 3.65 4.12
C PHE A 410 3.89 2.86 5.40
N ALA A 411 5.08 2.26 5.51
CA ALA A 411 5.50 1.43 6.62
C ALA A 411 5.61 2.18 7.95
N THR A 412 6.16 3.40 7.91
CA THR A 412 6.40 4.23 9.09
C THR A 412 5.20 5.09 9.47
N ALA A 413 4.20 5.26 8.59
CA ALA A 413 3.04 6.12 8.80
C ALA A 413 2.14 5.70 9.99
N VAL A 414 1.41 6.66 10.59
CA VAL A 414 0.55 6.44 11.78
C VAL A 414 -0.56 5.39 11.53
N TYR A 415 -1.06 5.28 10.30
CA TYR A 415 -2.07 4.30 9.90
C TYR A 415 -1.50 2.92 9.53
N SER A 416 -0.18 2.72 9.64
CA SER A 416 0.49 1.45 9.35
C SER A 416 -0.07 0.32 10.23
N ALA A 417 -0.21 -0.86 9.64
CA ALA A 417 -0.62 -2.08 10.34
C ALA A 417 0.57 -2.95 10.78
N LEU A 418 1.81 -2.54 10.46
CA LEU A 418 3.03 -3.25 10.90
C LEU A 418 3.21 -3.22 12.42
N PRO A 419 2.95 -2.13 13.15
CA PRO A 419 2.98 -2.17 14.61
C PRO A 419 1.99 -3.20 15.17
N ASP A 420 0.72 -3.23 14.71
CA ASP A 420 -0.30 -4.23 15.09
C ASP A 420 0.17 -5.68 14.79
N LEU A 421 0.94 -5.90 13.72
CA LEU A 421 1.52 -7.20 13.37
C LEU A 421 2.67 -7.60 14.30
N LEU A 422 3.54 -6.65 14.66
CA LEU A 422 4.89 -6.92 15.20
C LEU A 422 5.03 -6.69 16.72
N PHE A 423 4.52 -5.58 17.27
CA PHE A 423 4.75 -5.25 18.70
C PHE A 423 3.69 -4.37 19.39
N ALA A 424 2.83 -3.65 18.69
CA ALA A 424 1.86 -2.74 19.29
C ALA A 424 0.81 -3.47 20.14
N HIS A 425 0.37 -2.84 21.23
CA HIS A 425 -0.75 -3.34 22.04
C HIS A 425 -2.09 -3.17 21.30
N LYS A 426 -3.09 -4.03 21.56
CA LYS A 426 -4.47 -3.73 21.16
C LYS A 426 -5.05 -2.74 22.15
N LEU A 427 -5.13 -1.48 21.73
CA LEU A 427 -5.68 -0.38 22.51
C LEU A 427 -7.22 -0.34 22.38
N GLN A 428 -7.92 -0.18 23.50
CA GLN A 428 -9.38 0.06 23.53
C GLN A 428 -9.68 1.42 24.17
N ASN A 429 -9.64 2.48 23.38
CA ASN A 429 -9.91 3.85 23.82
C ASN A 429 -11.41 4.21 23.67
N ALA A 430 -12.28 3.53 24.42
CA ALA A 430 -13.73 3.71 24.34
C ALA A 430 -14.37 3.93 25.72
N LEU A 431 -15.44 4.73 25.75
CA LEU A 431 -16.15 5.09 26.99
C LEU A 431 -16.64 3.82 27.70
N LEU A 432 -16.43 3.77 29.02
CA LEU A 432 -16.79 2.66 29.91
C LEU A 432 -15.93 1.38 29.79
N VAL A 433 -14.83 1.38 29.03
CA VAL A 433 -13.86 0.26 29.06
C VAL A 433 -13.12 0.25 30.40
N SER A 434 -13.16 -0.90 31.11
CA SER A 434 -12.41 -1.07 32.35
C SER A 434 -10.90 -1.12 32.10
N PRO A 435 -10.04 -0.65 33.02
CA PRO A 435 -8.59 -0.60 32.80
C PRO A 435 -7.97 -1.95 32.41
N GLU A 436 -8.48 -3.05 32.97
CA GLU A 436 -8.03 -4.42 32.66
C GLU A 436 -8.29 -4.86 31.21
N ASN A 437 -9.22 -4.19 30.50
CA ASN A 437 -9.56 -4.45 29.11
C ASN A 437 -9.03 -3.35 28.15
N ALA A 438 -8.56 -2.21 28.67
CA ALA A 438 -8.10 -1.08 27.87
C ALA A 438 -6.78 -1.34 27.14
N LEU A 439 -5.91 -2.17 27.73
CA LEU A 439 -4.66 -2.66 27.14
C LEU A 439 -4.65 -4.19 27.07
N GLN A 440 -4.84 -4.74 25.88
CA GLN A 440 -4.60 -6.16 25.63
C GLN A 440 -3.22 -6.33 25.00
N LYS A 441 -2.28 -6.89 25.77
CA LYS A 441 -1.01 -7.40 25.23
C LYS A 441 -1.30 -8.49 24.20
N PHE A 442 -0.67 -8.41 23.04
CA PHE A 442 -0.52 -9.60 22.23
C PHE A 442 0.59 -10.47 22.82
N ALA A 443 0.55 -11.78 22.58
CA ALA A 443 1.70 -12.63 22.87
C ALA A 443 2.90 -12.19 22.00
N PRO A 444 4.14 -12.30 22.49
CA PRO A 444 5.32 -12.01 21.68
C PRO A 444 5.37 -12.92 20.44
N VAL A 445 6.00 -12.44 19.38
CA VAL A 445 6.41 -13.29 18.25
C VAL A 445 7.51 -14.24 18.79
N PRO A 446 7.57 -15.52 18.36
CA PRO A 446 8.63 -16.43 18.78
C PRO A 446 10.02 -15.86 18.48
N ASP A 447 10.99 -16.09 19.36
CA ASP A 447 12.36 -15.56 19.21
C ASP A 447 13.00 -16.05 17.89
N GLU A 448 12.70 -17.29 17.48
CA GLU A 448 13.06 -17.89 16.19
C GLU A 448 12.68 -17.02 14.97
N LEU A 449 11.65 -16.19 15.11
CA LEU A 449 11.11 -15.29 14.10
C LEU A 449 11.47 -13.83 14.45
N HIS A 450 12.77 -13.55 14.63
CA HIS A 450 13.33 -12.21 14.84
C HIS A 450 12.84 -11.22 13.75
N TRP A 451 11.76 -10.50 14.02
CA TRP A 451 11.14 -9.62 13.02
C TRP A 451 12.02 -8.43 12.64
N THR A 452 12.94 -8.02 13.52
CA THR A 452 13.96 -7.00 13.26
C THR A 452 14.84 -7.35 12.07
N ASP A 453 15.00 -8.66 11.80
CA ASP A 453 15.94 -9.20 10.81
C ASP A 453 15.20 -9.72 9.57
N ASN A 454 13.87 -9.62 9.56
CA ASN A 454 12.97 -10.14 8.53
C ASN A 454 11.94 -9.10 8.03
N VAL A 455 11.80 -7.94 8.70
CA VAL A 455 10.97 -6.82 8.24
C VAL A 455 11.87 -5.66 7.85
N PHE A 456 11.89 -5.39 6.54
CA PHE A 456 12.68 -4.35 5.91
C PHE A 456 11.78 -3.31 5.26
N VAL A 457 12.28 -2.09 5.17
CA VAL A 457 11.66 -1.04 4.36
C VAL A 457 12.62 -0.56 3.29
N PHE A 458 12.08 -0.31 2.11
CA PHE A 458 12.78 0.37 1.03
C PHE A 458 12.77 1.88 1.33
N ASN A 459 13.95 2.42 1.67
CA ASN A 459 14.10 3.81 2.02
C ASN A 459 14.99 4.50 0.97
N GLY A 460 14.37 5.27 0.08
CA GLY A 460 15.08 6.21 -0.79
C GLY A 460 15.71 7.32 0.06
N ARG A 461 16.92 7.04 0.59
CA ARG A 461 17.57 7.76 1.70
C ARG A 461 17.24 9.24 1.80
N GLN A 462 16.81 9.65 3.00
CA GLN A 462 16.83 11.06 3.40
C GLN A 462 18.23 11.65 3.11
N GLY A 463 18.26 12.78 2.37
CA GLY A 463 19.48 13.46 1.95
C GLY A 463 19.74 13.50 0.45
N VAL A 464 19.03 12.73 -0.39
CA VAL A 464 19.27 12.71 -1.85
C VAL A 464 18.06 13.15 -2.70
N SER A 465 16.83 13.13 -2.16
CA SER A 465 15.63 13.39 -2.96
C SER A 465 14.74 14.52 -2.44
N GLY A 466 14.31 15.39 -3.35
CA GLY A 466 13.04 16.12 -3.21
C GLY A 466 11.83 15.17 -3.30
N GLY A 467 10.62 15.70 -3.43
CA GLY A 467 9.35 14.96 -3.25
C GLY A 467 9.05 13.75 -4.16
N ASN A 468 9.96 13.36 -5.07
CA ASN A 468 9.84 12.24 -6.00
C ASN A 468 10.69 11.00 -5.62
N GLY A 469 11.25 10.95 -4.42
CA GLY A 469 12.22 9.93 -3.97
C GLY A 469 11.86 8.44 -4.18
N ASP A 470 12.86 7.58 -4.00
CA ASP A 470 12.89 6.18 -4.44
C ASP A 470 11.82 5.34 -3.75
N LYS A 471 11.05 4.57 -4.54
CA LYS A 471 9.86 3.82 -4.06
C LYS A 471 9.84 2.37 -4.49
N LEU A 472 9.27 1.54 -3.61
CA LEU A 472 9.04 0.11 -3.87
C LEU A 472 7.69 -0.11 -4.54
N HIS A 473 7.72 -0.69 -5.73
CA HIS A 473 6.56 -0.78 -6.61
C HIS A 473 6.35 -2.17 -7.23
N SER A 474 6.85 -3.23 -6.60
CA SER A 474 6.65 -4.61 -7.04
C SER A 474 5.21 -5.09 -6.84
N LYS A 475 4.59 -4.77 -5.69
CA LYS A 475 3.22 -5.17 -5.32
C LYS A 475 2.97 -6.68 -5.56
N VAL A 476 3.64 -7.49 -4.74
CA VAL A 476 3.55 -8.95 -4.75
C VAL A 476 3.57 -9.50 -3.32
N SER A 477 2.79 -10.53 -3.06
CA SER A 477 2.81 -11.37 -1.85
C SER A 477 3.00 -12.83 -2.27
N TYR A 478 3.81 -13.58 -1.53
CA TYR A 478 4.01 -15.02 -1.71
C TYR A 478 3.80 -15.72 -0.37
N PHE A 479 3.06 -16.82 -0.36
CA PHE A 479 2.90 -17.61 0.86
C PHE A 479 2.63 -19.08 0.60
N GLU A 480 3.00 -19.91 1.57
CA GLU A 480 2.75 -21.35 1.55
C GLU A 480 1.91 -21.74 2.75
N TYR A 481 0.91 -22.59 2.56
CA TYR A 481 0.08 -23.11 3.66
C TYR A 481 -0.16 -24.61 3.50
N LEU A 482 -0.33 -25.31 4.61
CA LEU A 482 -0.94 -26.65 4.61
C LEU A 482 -2.45 -26.49 4.76
N ASP A 483 -3.23 -27.16 3.93
CA ASP A 483 -4.69 -27.17 4.04
C ASP A 483 -5.19 -28.13 5.14
N GLY A 484 -6.51 -28.28 5.25
CA GLY A 484 -7.14 -29.24 6.17
C GLY A 484 -6.82 -30.71 5.90
N GLN A 485 -6.33 -31.06 4.70
CA GLN A 485 -5.84 -32.39 4.33
C GLN A 485 -4.31 -32.52 4.47
N LYS A 486 -3.63 -31.47 4.95
CA LYS A 486 -2.16 -31.34 5.03
C LYS A 486 -1.44 -31.36 3.68
N VAL A 487 -2.13 -31.02 2.61
CA VAL A 487 -1.53 -30.74 1.31
C VAL A 487 -0.91 -29.35 1.34
N ARG A 488 0.32 -29.19 0.85
CA ARG A 488 0.97 -27.88 0.75
C ARG A 488 0.53 -27.15 -0.51
N HIS A 489 0.08 -25.93 -0.31
CA HIS A 489 -0.22 -24.95 -1.35
C HIS A 489 0.89 -23.91 -1.43
N TYR A 490 1.13 -23.42 -2.65
CA TYR A 490 2.09 -22.37 -3.00
C TYR A 490 1.29 -21.25 -3.69
N VAL A 491 1.22 -20.08 -3.06
CA VAL A 491 0.39 -18.96 -3.52
C VAL A 491 1.25 -17.76 -3.87
N VAL A 492 1.02 -17.20 -5.06
CA VAL A 492 1.58 -15.91 -5.51
C VAL A 492 0.42 -14.98 -5.81
N ALA A 493 0.36 -13.84 -5.14
CA ALA A 493 -0.55 -12.75 -5.43
C ALA A 493 0.26 -11.56 -5.96
N TRP A 494 -0.06 -11.03 -7.14
CA TRP A 494 0.68 -9.89 -7.72
C TRP A 494 -0.24 -8.90 -8.44
N GLY A 495 0.18 -7.64 -8.47
CA GLY A 495 -0.52 -6.56 -9.16
C GLY A 495 -1.06 -5.49 -8.21
N SER A 496 -1.56 -4.41 -8.82
CA SER A 496 -2.14 -3.27 -8.10
C SER A 496 -3.64 -3.33 -8.18
N ALA A 497 -4.30 -3.50 -7.03
CA ALA A 497 -5.70 -3.15 -6.92
C ALA A 497 -5.92 -2.17 -5.75
N ASN A 498 -5.83 -0.88 -6.06
CA ASN A 498 -5.90 0.22 -5.10
C ASN A 498 -7.34 0.57 -4.73
N LYS A 499 -7.58 0.91 -3.47
CA LYS A 499 -8.88 1.38 -2.93
C LYS A 499 -9.25 2.82 -3.24
N SER A 500 -8.49 3.50 -4.08
CA SER A 500 -8.75 4.89 -4.45
C SER A 500 -10.20 5.03 -4.95
N THR A 501 -10.92 6.02 -4.41
CA THR A 501 -12.27 6.44 -4.84
C THR A 501 -12.37 6.69 -6.34
N ASN A 502 -11.23 6.92 -7.00
CA ASN A 502 -11.15 7.13 -8.43
C ASN A 502 -10.60 5.92 -9.19
N ALA A 503 -9.78 5.03 -8.60
CA ALA A 503 -9.21 3.86 -9.31
C ALA A 503 -10.27 2.80 -9.64
N GLY A 504 -11.18 2.52 -8.71
CA GLY A 504 -12.23 1.51 -8.91
C GLY A 504 -13.53 2.04 -9.51
N LYS A 505 -13.62 3.33 -9.85
CA LYS A 505 -14.57 3.78 -10.88
C LYS A 505 -14.28 3.15 -12.24
N LEU A 506 -13.06 2.64 -12.43
CA LEU A 506 -12.52 2.25 -13.74
C LEU A 506 -12.32 0.73 -13.86
N ASN A 507 -12.30 -0.01 -12.75
CA ASN A 507 -11.72 -1.36 -12.62
C ASN A 507 -10.27 -1.48 -13.16
N ALA A 508 -9.54 -0.36 -13.36
CA ALA A 508 -8.26 -0.29 -14.08
C ALA A 508 -7.03 -0.83 -13.30
N ASP A 509 -7.32 -1.62 -12.27
CA ASP A 509 -6.45 -2.00 -11.16
C ASP A 509 -6.78 -3.47 -10.89
N GLY A 510 -5.83 -4.38 -11.14
CA GLY A 510 -5.99 -5.83 -11.00
C GLY A 510 -4.97 -6.46 -10.05
N LEU A 511 -5.45 -7.37 -9.19
CA LEU A 511 -4.67 -8.33 -8.41
C LEU A 511 -4.91 -9.73 -8.98
N PHE A 512 -3.84 -10.42 -9.36
CA PHE A 512 -3.86 -11.79 -9.84
C PHE A 512 -3.38 -12.72 -8.74
N VAL A 513 -4.03 -13.86 -8.54
CA VAL A 513 -3.67 -14.84 -7.51
C VAL A 513 -3.55 -16.21 -8.16
N LEU A 514 -2.34 -16.77 -8.14
CA LEU A 514 -2.04 -18.16 -8.49
C LEU A 514 -1.94 -18.96 -7.18
N ASP A 515 -2.78 -19.98 -7.00
CA ASP A 515 -2.76 -20.96 -5.90
C ASP A 515 -2.53 -22.35 -6.50
N SER A 516 -1.40 -22.98 -6.16
CA SER A 516 -0.88 -24.21 -6.79
C SER A 516 -0.48 -25.26 -5.76
N LEU A 517 -0.53 -26.54 -6.14
CA LEU A 517 0.09 -27.64 -5.39
C LEU A 517 1.55 -27.90 -5.79
N ASP A 518 2.04 -27.24 -6.84
CA ASP A 518 3.37 -27.48 -7.42
C ASP A 518 4.46 -26.61 -6.75
N PRO A 519 5.49 -27.23 -6.12
CA PRO A 519 6.63 -26.50 -5.53
C PRO A 519 7.42 -25.65 -6.53
N ASN A 520 7.29 -25.85 -7.83
CA ASN A 520 7.93 -25.01 -8.84
C ASN A 520 7.47 -23.54 -8.76
N VAL A 521 6.26 -23.25 -8.24
CA VAL A 521 5.84 -21.85 -7.96
C VAL A 521 6.81 -21.19 -6.99
N GLY A 522 7.16 -21.87 -5.90
CA GLY A 522 8.12 -21.37 -4.92
C GLY A 522 9.53 -21.20 -5.50
N ARG A 523 9.95 -22.11 -6.38
CA ARG A 523 11.25 -21.99 -7.09
C ARG A 523 11.33 -20.75 -7.99
N GLN A 524 10.23 -20.38 -8.65
CA GLN A 524 10.21 -19.17 -9.48
C GLN A 524 10.17 -17.88 -8.65
N VAL A 525 9.54 -17.86 -7.46
CA VAL A 525 9.21 -16.60 -6.76
C VAL A 525 10.05 -16.31 -5.52
N ARG A 526 10.55 -17.31 -4.80
CA ARG A 526 11.42 -17.07 -3.63
C ARG A 526 12.71 -16.27 -3.95
N PRO A 527 13.41 -16.49 -5.08
CA PRO A 527 14.63 -15.74 -5.41
C PRO A 527 14.41 -14.23 -5.47
N PHE A 528 13.22 -13.76 -5.88
CA PHE A 528 12.87 -12.35 -5.85
C PHE A 528 12.97 -11.76 -4.44
N PHE A 529 12.36 -12.41 -3.45
CA PHE A 529 12.35 -11.96 -2.05
C PHE A 529 13.72 -12.11 -1.36
N GLU A 530 14.48 -13.13 -1.73
CA GLU A 530 15.88 -13.27 -1.33
C GLU A 530 16.71 -12.08 -1.86
N GLY A 531 16.53 -11.74 -3.14
CA GLY A 531 17.12 -10.54 -3.76
C GLY A 531 16.63 -9.21 -3.17
N LEU A 532 15.43 -9.15 -2.57
CA LEU A 532 15.00 -7.98 -1.80
C LEU A 532 15.78 -7.86 -0.49
N ARG A 533 16.07 -8.97 0.19
CA ARG A 533 16.84 -8.95 1.45
C ARG A 533 18.28 -8.45 1.24
N GLU A 534 18.83 -8.65 0.05
CA GLU A 534 20.19 -8.24 -0.33
C GLU A 534 20.25 -6.83 -0.98
N GLU A 535 19.12 -6.20 -1.26
CA GLU A 535 19.05 -4.86 -1.87
C GLU A 535 19.58 -3.79 -0.89
N LYS A 536 20.62 -3.06 -1.31
CA LYS A 536 21.36 -2.09 -0.47
C LYS A 536 20.53 -0.88 -0.02
N ARG A 537 19.37 -0.64 -0.64
CA ARG A 537 18.40 0.40 -0.27
C ARG A 537 17.32 -0.09 0.71
N MET A 538 17.28 -1.37 1.02
CA MET A 538 16.49 -1.87 2.14
C MET A 538 17.21 -1.54 3.46
N GLN A 539 16.43 -1.09 4.45
CA GLN A 539 16.88 -0.94 5.83
C GLN A 539 15.92 -1.67 6.78
N PRO A 540 16.39 -2.24 7.90
CA PRO A 540 15.54 -2.76 8.96
C PRO A 540 14.40 -1.81 9.34
N TYR A 541 13.18 -2.35 9.47
CA TYR A 541 12.02 -1.54 9.85
C TYR A 541 12.16 -0.94 11.26
N SER A 542 12.87 -1.62 12.16
CA SER A 542 13.22 -1.10 13.48
C SER A 542 13.92 0.27 13.42
N GLN A 543 14.91 0.42 12.55
CA GLN A 543 15.62 1.68 12.32
C GLN A 543 14.68 2.73 11.73
N ALA A 544 14.01 2.41 10.61
CA ALA A 544 13.11 3.33 9.92
C ALA A 544 11.97 3.87 10.80
N TYR A 545 11.41 3.00 11.63
CA TYR A 545 10.33 3.36 12.54
C TYR A 545 10.82 4.29 13.65
N LEU A 546 12.03 4.06 14.18
CA LEU A 546 12.63 4.95 15.17
C LEU A 546 13.04 6.29 14.54
N GLU A 547 13.66 6.31 13.35
CA GLU A 547 14.03 7.53 12.64
C GLU A 547 12.83 8.47 12.48
N GLU A 548 11.74 7.98 11.89
CA GLU A 548 10.52 8.78 11.67
C GLU A 548 9.95 9.30 12.99
N ARG A 549 9.82 8.43 14.01
CA ARG A 549 9.21 8.81 15.29
C ARG A 549 10.09 9.74 16.11
N LEU A 550 11.42 9.62 16.02
CA LEU A 550 12.34 10.56 16.66
C LEU A 550 12.34 11.91 15.94
N LEU A 551 12.19 11.97 14.61
CA LEU A 551 12.05 13.24 13.86
C LEU A 551 10.73 13.98 14.18
N GLU A 552 9.64 13.25 14.44
CA GLU A 552 8.37 13.85 14.91
C GLU A 552 8.47 14.46 16.32
N LEU A 553 9.39 13.98 17.16
CA LEU A 553 9.46 14.30 18.58
C LEU A 553 10.63 15.23 18.93
N LEU A 554 11.81 15.02 18.33
CA LEU A 554 13.10 15.58 18.74
C LEU A 554 13.73 16.40 17.62
N LYS A 555 14.56 17.38 17.99
CA LYS A 555 15.25 18.20 17.00
C LYS A 555 16.31 17.37 16.26
N PRO A 556 16.46 17.52 14.94
CA PRO A 556 17.56 16.92 14.21
C PRO A 556 18.91 17.30 14.85
N SER A 557 19.70 16.29 15.18
CA SER A 557 21.01 16.41 15.83
C SER A 557 21.95 15.33 15.32
N GLU A 558 23.25 15.64 15.26
CA GLU A 558 24.25 14.68 14.77
C GLU A 558 24.37 13.44 15.68
N GLU A 559 24.18 13.60 16.99
CA GLU A 559 24.26 12.49 17.94
C GLU A 559 23.16 11.44 17.74
N ILE A 560 21.98 11.84 17.24
CA ILE A 560 20.84 10.94 17.02
C ILE A 560 20.83 10.36 15.59
N PHE A 561 21.03 11.21 14.58
CA PHE A 561 20.76 10.87 13.18
C PHE A 561 22.01 10.71 12.30
N HIS A 562 23.21 11.02 12.80
CA HIS A 562 24.46 10.80 12.09
C HIS A 562 25.33 9.73 12.76
N ARG A 563 26.22 9.11 11.99
CA ARG A 563 27.05 7.99 12.45
C ARG A 563 28.16 8.51 13.37
N SER A 564 28.07 8.19 14.65
CA SER A 564 29.14 8.46 15.62
C SER A 564 30.27 7.42 15.53
N ALA A 565 31.36 7.64 16.25
CA ALA A 565 32.43 6.65 16.44
C ALA A 565 31.97 5.37 17.17
N LYS A 566 30.76 5.34 17.75
CA LYS A 566 30.17 4.17 18.43
C LYS A 566 29.11 3.44 17.59
N GLY A 567 28.63 4.04 16.50
CA GLY A 567 27.49 3.55 15.72
C GLY A 567 26.45 4.65 15.49
N TYR A 568 25.27 4.29 14.97
CA TYR A 568 24.10 5.17 14.98
C TYR A 568 23.36 5.00 16.30
N PHE A 569 22.92 6.11 16.91
CA PHE A 569 22.09 6.08 18.12
C PHE A 569 20.78 5.30 17.90
N VAL A 570 20.20 5.39 16.69
CA VAL A 570 19.03 4.62 16.28
C VAL A 570 19.26 3.11 16.43
N ASP A 571 20.45 2.61 16.08
CA ASP A 571 20.81 1.20 16.23
C ASP A 571 20.89 0.82 17.73
N GLU A 572 21.54 1.66 18.53
CA GLU A 572 21.67 1.47 19.99
C GLU A 572 20.29 1.43 20.68
N LEU A 573 19.33 2.25 20.22
CA LEU A 573 17.95 2.27 20.71
C LEU A 573 17.14 1.07 20.21
N ALA A 574 17.28 0.68 18.94
CA ALA A 574 16.63 -0.51 18.38
C ALA A 574 17.06 -1.79 19.10
N GLU A 575 18.36 -1.93 19.38
CA GLU A 575 18.91 -3.02 20.19
C GLU A 575 18.35 -2.99 21.61
N ALA A 576 18.33 -1.81 22.24
CA ALA A 576 17.81 -1.64 23.61
C ALA A 576 16.35 -2.08 23.79
N LEU A 577 15.49 -1.76 22.81
CA LEU A 577 14.07 -2.14 22.78
C LEU A 577 13.85 -3.64 22.49
N THR A 578 14.87 -4.33 21.99
CA THR A 578 14.82 -5.75 21.59
C THR A 578 15.42 -6.66 22.68
N GLN A 579 16.65 -6.38 23.12
CA GLN A 579 17.42 -7.29 23.97
C GLN A 579 17.25 -7.07 25.48
N SER A 580 16.39 -6.14 25.93
CA SER A 580 16.16 -5.84 27.35
C SER A 580 17.41 -5.32 28.08
N VAL A 581 17.80 -4.08 27.80
CA VAL A 581 19.02 -3.47 28.40
C VAL A 581 18.86 -3.05 29.87
N PRO A 582 19.97 -2.98 30.65
CA PRO A 582 19.95 -2.43 31.99
C PRO A 582 19.42 -1.01 32.06
N ARG A 583 18.69 -0.67 33.13
CA ARG A 583 18.09 0.65 33.36
C ARG A 583 19.07 1.84 33.25
N ALA A 584 20.34 1.65 33.61
CA ALA A 584 21.38 2.65 33.43
C ALA A 584 21.66 2.98 31.95
N ARG A 585 21.58 1.98 31.07
CA ARG A 585 21.72 2.15 29.62
C ARG A 585 20.50 2.86 29.02
N LEU A 586 19.29 2.51 29.47
CA LEU A 586 18.07 3.23 29.07
C LEU A 586 18.11 4.70 29.51
N ARG A 587 18.64 5.00 30.70
CA ARG A 587 18.87 6.39 31.15
C ARG A 587 19.86 7.12 30.25
N GLN A 588 20.98 6.51 29.89
CA GLN A 588 21.95 7.12 28.97
C GLN A 588 21.31 7.47 27.61
N LEU A 589 20.47 6.56 27.06
CA LEU A 589 19.75 6.82 25.81
C LEU A 589 18.75 7.99 25.96
N LEU A 590 18.07 8.08 27.10
CA LEU A 590 17.19 9.20 27.43
C LEU A 590 17.95 10.53 27.54
N GLU A 591 19.13 10.55 28.18
CA GLU A 591 19.96 11.75 28.31
C GLU A 591 20.35 12.30 26.92
N THR A 592 20.71 11.44 25.96
CA THR A 592 20.95 11.85 24.56
C THR A 592 19.69 12.42 23.88
N MET A 593 18.52 11.80 24.07
CA MET A 593 17.25 12.32 23.52
C MET A 593 16.85 13.67 24.15
N GLN A 594 17.08 13.84 25.45
CA GLN A 594 16.87 15.11 26.16
C GLN A 594 17.84 16.20 25.69
N ALA A 595 19.09 15.86 25.38
CA ALA A 595 20.12 16.79 24.89
C ALA A 595 19.79 17.36 23.50
N ALA A 596 19.29 16.54 22.57
CA ALA A 596 18.74 17.02 21.29
C ALA A 596 17.53 17.94 21.51
N GLY A 597 16.69 17.59 22.48
CA GLY A 597 15.54 18.37 22.92
C GLY A 597 14.32 18.25 21.99
N PRO A 598 13.12 18.56 22.49
CA PRO A 598 11.88 18.33 21.76
C PRO A 598 11.63 19.36 20.65
N VAL A 599 11.02 18.92 19.54
CA VAL A 599 10.51 19.79 18.46
C VAL A 599 9.19 20.46 18.86
N ASN A 600 8.35 19.76 19.61
CA ASN A 600 6.98 20.17 19.91
C ASN A 600 6.52 19.61 21.28
N ALA A 601 5.27 19.92 21.66
CA ALA A 601 4.70 19.46 22.93
C ALA A 601 4.58 17.93 23.04
N ASN A 602 4.37 17.20 21.93
CA ASN A 602 4.38 15.73 21.93
C ASN A 602 5.77 15.21 22.32
N GLY A 603 6.84 15.77 21.73
CA GLY A 603 8.23 15.51 22.10
C GLY A 603 8.50 15.72 23.59
N SER A 604 8.09 16.87 24.14
CA SER A 604 8.25 17.17 25.57
C SER A 604 7.51 16.17 26.45
N ASN A 605 6.28 15.80 26.08
CA ASN A 605 5.47 14.85 26.80
C ASN A 605 6.10 13.44 26.76
N PHE A 606 6.60 13.02 25.60
CA PHE A 606 7.24 11.72 25.39
C PHE A 606 8.50 11.56 26.24
N LEU A 607 9.37 12.58 26.26
CA LEU A 607 10.58 12.60 27.10
C LEU A 607 10.23 12.53 28.59
N ALA A 608 9.23 13.29 29.05
CA ALA A 608 8.79 13.25 30.45
C ALA A 608 8.16 11.90 30.85
N LEU A 609 7.52 11.20 29.89
CA LEU A 609 6.94 9.87 30.12
C LEU A 609 8.02 8.78 30.20
N LEU A 610 9.04 8.87 29.35
CA LEU A 610 10.25 8.03 29.41
C LEU A 610 11.04 8.26 30.71
N GLU A 611 11.24 9.51 31.10
CA GLU A 611 11.90 9.89 32.35
C GLU A 611 11.16 9.30 33.56
N TRP A 612 9.83 9.44 33.60
CA TRP A 612 9.01 8.81 34.62
C TRP A 612 9.19 7.28 34.66
N TYR A 613 9.28 6.60 33.51
CA TYR A 613 9.55 5.15 33.46
C TYR A 613 10.96 4.82 34.00
N VAL A 614 11.97 5.58 33.58
CA VAL A 614 13.37 5.46 34.01
C VAL A 614 13.54 5.75 35.51
N ASP A 615 12.61 6.48 36.13
CA ASP A 615 12.66 6.87 37.55
C ASP A 615 11.75 6.02 38.46
N HIS A 616 10.65 5.49 37.92
CA HIS A 616 9.61 4.84 38.73
C HIS A 616 9.14 3.46 38.24
N GLY A 617 9.59 3.00 37.08
CA GLY A 617 9.32 1.64 36.59
C GLY A 617 9.97 0.54 37.45
N PRO A 618 9.46 -0.71 37.40
CA PRO A 618 10.09 -1.87 38.03
C PRO A 618 11.53 -2.07 37.56
N ILE A 619 12.42 -2.45 38.47
CA ILE A 619 13.84 -2.69 38.15
C ILE A 619 13.99 -3.89 37.21
N ASP A 620 13.22 -4.95 37.45
CA ASP A 620 13.32 -6.22 36.72
C ASP A 620 12.47 -6.27 35.44
N ARG A 621 11.85 -5.15 35.04
CA ARG A 621 11.05 -5.06 33.84
C ARG A 621 11.78 -4.26 32.76
N PRO A 622 11.99 -4.81 31.55
CA PRO A 622 12.55 -4.06 30.43
C PRO A 622 11.52 -3.12 29.79
N PHE A 623 12.03 -2.05 29.18
CA PHE A 623 11.28 -1.17 28.28
C PHE A 623 11.42 -1.73 26.85
N THR A 624 10.29 -2.12 26.26
CA THR A 624 10.24 -2.86 24.99
C THR A 624 9.67 -2.02 23.84
N TRP A 625 9.75 -2.50 22.60
CA TRP A 625 9.04 -1.92 21.45
C TRP A 625 7.55 -1.65 21.73
N SER A 626 6.87 -2.55 22.45
CA SER A 626 5.47 -2.41 22.85
C SER A 626 5.24 -1.25 23.83
N ASP A 627 6.25 -0.90 24.63
CA ASP A 627 6.23 0.22 25.58
C ASP A 627 6.57 1.54 24.89
N PHE A 628 7.57 1.55 24.00
CA PHE A 628 7.89 2.71 23.15
C PHE A 628 6.67 3.15 22.33
N HIS A 629 5.99 2.20 21.69
CA HIS A 629 4.76 2.48 20.93
C HIS A 629 3.60 2.96 21.82
N LEU A 630 3.44 2.38 23.02
CA LEU A 630 2.42 2.84 23.96
C LEU A 630 2.69 4.27 24.46
N ALA A 631 3.96 4.64 24.66
CA ALA A 631 4.34 6.01 25.01
C ALA A 631 3.99 6.99 23.89
N LEU A 632 4.29 6.66 22.63
CA LEU A 632 3.91 7.48 21.46
C LEU A 632 2.39 7.73 21.39
N GLU A 633 1.58 6.68 21.56
CA GLU A 633 0.12 6.79 21.50
C GLU A 633 -0.46 7.60 22.67
N LEU A 634 0.11 7.49 23.88
CA LEU A 634 -0.33 8.25 25.05
C LEU A 634 0.02 9.74 25.00
N THR A 635 1.07 10.13 24.26
CA THR A 635 1.49 11.54 24.15
C THR A 635 1.03 12.22 22.86
N ASN A 636 0.54 11.44 21.88
CA ASN A 636 -0.02 11.93 20.62
C ASN A 636 -1.12 13.00 20.86
N PRO A 637 -0.93 14.26 20.43
CA PRO A 637 -1.86 15.34 20.72
C PRO A 637 -3.23 15.19 20.02
N ASN A 638 -3.29 14.35 18.97
CA ASN A 638 -4.54 14.04 18.27
C ASN A 638 -5.36 12.94 18.97
N LEU A 639 -4.80 12.28 19.99
CA LEU A 639 -5.48 11.31 20.82
C LEU A 639 -5.75 11.92 22.20
N VAL A 640 -7.01 11.93 22.63
CA VAL A 640 -7.33 12.11 24.05
C VAL A 640 -7.42 10.72 24.67
N PRO A 641 -6.38 10.23 25.38
CA PRO A 641 -6.44 8.93 26.03
C PRO A 641 -7.45 9.00 27.18
N GLN A 642 -8.41 8.08 27.19
CA GLN A 642 -9.40 8.01 28.27
C GLN A 642 -8.79 7.46 29.56
N GLU A 643 -9.39 7.81 30.70
CA GLU A 643 -8.94 7.44 32.04
C GLU A 643 -8.68 5.93 32.20
N GLY A 644 -9.48 5.07 31.55
CA GLY A 644 -9.28 3.62 31.54
C GLY A 644 -7.96 3.19 30.89
N LEU A 645 -7.59 3.80 29.77
CA LEU A 645 -6.34 3.55 29.04
C LEU A 645 -5.13 4.08 29.82
N VAL A 646 -5.24 5.31 30.35
CA VAL A 646 -4.22 5.91 31.23
C VAL A 646 -3.96 5.03 32.46
N THR A 647 -5.02 4.63 33.17
CA THR A 647 -4.93 3.76 34.36
C THR A 647 -4.29 2.41 34.01
N ALA A 648 -4.62 1.84 32.85
CA ALA A 648 -4.05 0.57 32.39
C ALA A 648 -2.54 0.69 32.12
N ALA A 649 -2.11 1.75 31.43
CA ALA A 649 -0.70 2.02 31.18
C ALA A 649 0.10 2.26 32.47
N GLY A 650 -0.47 3.04 33.40
CA GLY A 650 0.14 3.30 34.71
C GLY A 650 0.31 2.03 35.53
N ARG A 651 -0.71 1.16 35.58
CA ARG A 651 -0.60 -0.17 36.22
C ARG A 651 0.45 -1.04 35.53
N LEU A 652 0.44 -1.08 34.20
CA LEU A 652 1.39 -1.86 33.39
C LEU A 652 2.84 -1.45 33.68
N TRP A 653 3.14 -0.15 33.68
CA TRP A 653 4.50 0.35 33.92
C TRP A 653 4.88 0.49 35.39
N ALA A 654 3.95 0.45 36.35
CA ALA A 654 4.26 0.47 37.79
C ALA A 654 4.26 -0.92 38.47
N GLY A 655 3.86 -1.99 37.75
CA GLY A 655 3.91 -3.37 38.22
C GLY A 655 2.66 -3.84 38.98
N GLU A 656 2.65 -5.09 39.46
CA GLU A 656 1.45 -5.74 40.03
C GLU A 656 0.97 -5.16 41.37
N LYS A 657 1.85 -4.49 42.12
CA LYS A 657 1.51 -3.83 43.40
C LYS A 657 2.10 -2.40 43.44
N PRO A 658 1.59 -1.49 42.60
CA PRO A 658 2.17 -0.17 42.45
C PRO A 658 1.85 0.69 43.67
N GLY A 659 2.88 1.32 44.26
CA GLY A 659 2.68 2.22 45.38
C GLY A 659 1.80 3.41 45.00
N ALA A 660 0.88 3.83 45.88
CA ALA A 660 -0.05 4.92 45.58
C ALA A 660 0.64 6.25 45.17
N LYS A 661 1.89 6.48 45.62
CA LYS A 661 2.73 7.59 45.17
C LYS A 661 3.16 7.45 43.70
N THR A 662 3.49 6.25 43.25
CA THR A 662 3.92 5.94 41.88
C THR A 662 2.78 6.15 40.89
N ILE A 663 1.59 5.62 41.18
CA ILE A 663 0.39 5.85 40.33
C ILE A 663 0.07 7.34 40.29
N LYS A 664 0.02 8.01 41.45
CA LYS A 664 -0.25 9.45 41.51
C LYS A 664 0.79 10.29 40.74
N ALA A 665 2.06 9.89 40.73
CA ALA A 665 3.07 10.53 39.90
C ALA A 665 2.76 10.35 38.41
N PHE A 666 2.40 9.14 37.97
CA PHE A 666 1.99 8.86 36.59
C PHE A 666 0.79 9.69 36.15
N ASP A 667 -0.26 9.69 36.98
CA ASP A 667 -1.48 10.47 36.73
C ASP A 667 -1.18 11.97 36.70
N THR A 668 -0.27 12.47 37.55
CA THR A 668 0.16 13.87 37.56
C THR A 668 0.90 14.23 36.27
N THR A 669 1.79 13.36 35.81
CA THR A 669 2.52 13.48 34.54
C THR A 669 1.53 13.59 33.36
N LEU A 670 0.62 12.64 33.18
CA LEU A 670 -0.37 12.66 32.08
C LEU A 670 -1.46 13.76 32.21
N THR A 671 -1.86 14.11 33.44
CA THR A 671 -2.79 15.22 33.67
C THR A 671 -2.13 16.58 33.41
N GLY A 672 -0.80 16.68 33.59
CA GLY A 672 0.00 17.83 33.17
C GLY A 672 0.00 17.99 31.65
N MET A 673 0.26 16.89 30.92
CA MET A 673 0.30 16.85 29.45
C MET A 673 -1.03 17.30 28.82
N SER A 674 -2.15 16.76 29.30
CA SER A 674 -3.49 17.06 28.77
C SER A 674 -3.98 18.48 29.07
N ARG A 675 -3.44 19.16 30.09
CA ARG A 675 -3.68 20.60 30.33
C ARG A 675 -2.90 21.50 29.36
N GLY A 676 -1.73 21.05 28.89
CA GLY A 676 -0.98 21.73 27.84
C GLY A 676 -1.68 21.71 26.49
N ALA A 677 -2.25 20.57 26.10
CA ALA A 677 -2.99 20.43 24.83
C ALA A 677 -4.19 21.39 24.73
N LYS A 678 -5.00 21.49 25.79
CA LYS A 678 -6.14 22.44 25.83
C LYS A 678 -5.73 23.91 25.69
N ALA A 679 -4.54 24.29 26.15
CA ALA A 679 -4.03 25.65 25.98
C ALA A 679 -3.60 25.95 24.53
N ALA A 680 -3.29 24.92 23.73
CA ALA A 680 -2.98 25.05 22.31
C ALA A 680 -4.23 25.06 21.43
N GLU A 681 -5.26 24.26 21.76
CA GLU A 681 -6.55 24.24 21.03
C GLU A 681 -7.37 25.53 21.19
N MET A 682 -7.20 26.29 22.29
CA MET A 682 -7.92 27.56 22.54
C MET A 682 -7.40 28.76 21.72
N LYS A 683 -7.05 28.52 20.44
CA LYS A 683 -6.95 29.54 19.38
C LYS A 683 -7.94 29.25 18.23
N LEU A 684 -9.11 28.72 18.55
CA LEU A 684 -10.26 28.75 17.64
C LEU A 684 -10.65 30.20 17.34
N ALA A 685 -10.97 30.49 16.07
CA ALA A 685 -11.48 31.80 15.67
C ALA A 685 -12.75 32.15 16.49
N PRO A 686 -12.97 33.42 16.89
CA PRO A 686 -14.10 33.81 17.74
C PRO A 686 -15.46 33.33 17.21
N GLU A 687 -15.60 33.28 15.89
CA GLU A 687 -16.77 32.81 15.15
C GLU A 687 -17.15 31.36 15.49
N LEU A 688 -16.17 30.47 15.71
CA LEU A 688 -16.40 29.06 16.09
C LEU A 688 -16.86 28.93 17.55
N VAL A 689 -16.38 29.80 18.44
CA VAL A 689 -16.86 29.87 19.83
C VAL A 689 -18.31 30.36 19.86
N GLU A 690 -18.67 31.32 18.99
CA GLU A 690 -20.05 31.79 18.85
C GLU A 690 -20.99 30.70 18.31
N ILE A 691 -20.59 29.97 17.26
CA ILE A 691 -21.34 28.84 16.71
C ILE A 691 -21.53 27.74 17.78
N MET A 692 -20.49 27.38 18.53
CA MET A 692 -20.60 26.40 19.62
C MET A 692 -21.55 26.87 20.72
N GLY A 693 -21.50 28.15 21.12
CA GLY A 693 -22.44 28.72 22.09
C GLY A 693 -23.90 28.73 21.59
N GLN A 694 -24.12 28.97 20.30
CA GLN A 694 -25.43 28.84 19.67
C GLN A 694 -25.93 27.38 19.67
N CYS A 695 -25.07 26.41 19.36
CA CYS A 695 -25.40 24.99 19.46
C CYS A 695 -25.73 24.56 20.90
N GLU A 696 -24.98 25.02 21.90
CA GLU A 696 -25.21 24.70 23.31
C GLU A 696 -26.53 25.30 23.83
N ALA A 697 -26.88 26.51 23.38
CA ALA A 697 -28.18 27.12 23.65
C ALA A 697 -29.36 26.36 23.00
N VAL A 698 -29.16 25.79 21.80
CA VAL A 698 -30.15 24.92 21.14
C VAL A 698 -30.31 23.59 21.90
N LEU A 699 -29.21 22.94 22.28
CA LEU A 699 -29.22 21.70 23.05
C LEU A 699 -29.89 21.87 24.42
N THR A 700 -29.65 23.02 25.08
CA THR A 700 -30.29 23.36 26.36
C THR A 700 -31.81 23.56 26.20
N ARG A 701 -32.28 24.11 25.06
CA ARG A 701 -33.72 24.22 24.75
C ARG A 701 -34.39 22.90 24.40
N LEU A 702 -33.64 21.90 23.94
CA LEU A 702 -34.15 20.57 23.56
C LEU A 702 -34.36 19.62 24.75
N ASN A 703 -34.03 20.05 25.98
CA ASN A 703 -34.47 19.45 27.24
C ASN A 703 -34.19 17.93 27.38
N PHE A 704 -33.01 17.48 26.92
CA PHE A 704 -32.51 16.13 27.24
C PHE A 704 -32.12 16.05 28.72
N PRO A 705 -32.63 15.07 29.49
CA PRO A 705 -32.38 14.98 30.93
C PRO A 705 -30.94 14.50 31.21
N ILE A 706 -30.05 15.43 31.54
CA ILE A 706 -28.72 15.11 32.06
C ILE A 706 -28.87 14.51 33.47
N TYR A 707 -28.55 13.23 33.60
CA TYR A 707 -28.65 12.48 34.86
C TYR A 707 -27.59 12.96 35.86
N LYS A 708 -27.95 13.90 36.76
CA LYS A 708 -27.10 14.28 37.90
C LYS A 708 -27.33 13.30 39.04
N GLY A 709 -26.35 12.42 39.27
CA GLY A 709 -26.36 11.50 40.41
C GLY A 709 -26.26 12.22 41.76
N GLY A 710 -26.96 11.72 42.79
CA GLY A 710 -27.01 12.36 44.09
C GLY A 710 -27.58 11.52 45.24
N LYS A 711 -26.70 10.71 45.87
CA LYS A 711 -26.77 10.18 47.26
C LYS A 711 -27.85 9.15 47.62
N LYS A 712 -27.41 8.11 48.34
CA LYS A 712 -28.18 7.27 49.28
C LYS A 712 -28.62 8.08 50.52
N PRO A 713 -29.57 7.60 51.35
CA PRO A 713 -30.28 6.31 51.28
C PRO A 713 -31.58 6.36 50.47
#